data_AF-A0A2B4RH14-F1
#
_entry.id   AF-A0A2B4RH14-F1
#
_cell.length_a   1.000
_cell.length_b   1.000
_cell.length_c   1.000
_cell.angle_alpha   90.00
_cell.angle_beta   90.00
_cell.angle_gamma   90.00
#
_symmetry.space_group_name_H-M   'P 1'
#
loop_
_entity.id
_entity.type
_entity.pdbx_description
1 polymer ?
#
loop_
_entity_poly.entity_id
_entity_poly.type
_entity_poly.pdbx_seq_one_letter_code
_entity_poly.pdbx_strand_id
1 'polypeptide(L)'
;MDVLPWGGMGGVLRRPLLFTQYHPVCGSQAQVGIYKVEDLRYLSSHLSGLQGTNDQIGKRNREGDSYFSTGDDSDPHTCRKLGECEGTSGRSQQCWGYEPGCNSPDKWYIKPQCYDNLSGRHFRTIEDKIYHFWKESDFGFVKSVQDSLQLVCKPKEYQADGSSLVCSKQLTYCKAKHLFMDFRSMPNGQSTSKSDKLKPQKIGGFCEVDASALSEEGKYRMELSSWLNEVEDFSSLPFKPNQEEYCDVLVEKPTFFMKLDAVVNMYHHFCDFFNLYLTQHVNGSFDTDVNIVLWEKHARRSLGNFGVTWKVFTSHPVLYLGKEYENKRVCFKEAIFALLPRMVFGLYYNTPLTPGCSKSGLFKAFSEHVMGRLGIIQERNLQNSSEPIRITLLSRGTKFRKILNENEITHALDTYPGVKLNVSKYSWDIPFIEQLKRSHNTDLFIGMHGAGLSHALFLPDWANLFELGVSYTTWENEDKVVEHTEELHPQYSDHPKFRNYAFDVREFMRLVERTVKKSNSAITLVANEMRLVYLASALRFRYQLGRSSRIHRGSVAAIKCIFSRWNSGHVHSTTPPVFDSKVGFTDYEKERREFHIRVPEYFNFANVLDDWAQKEKALVSNQTGERTEKNPAFWWVDDKGKQIKWSFQQLTENSRRTANVLAGACEVQRGDRVMVILPRLPEWWLINIACLRTGNVISPGSTQLRAKDIESRLLTSKATCIIADPESAMFVDEVANCSPYLKSKLLVKEDEKSPDKRGWLPFQELYAQASNEHKCEETLSSEPMTLFFTSGTTGLPKMAEHTHASSGLGHAITGKYWLDNIPEDVHWNLSDTGWAKSAYSSVFGPWSQGACVFVYHKARFEPVAILDALQKYPISTFCSAPTVYRMMIQEDLSKYKFPSLRHCLSAGEPLNPEVVTEWREQTGLEIREGYGQTETTLLCGTFRCLENRPGSMGKPAPGYNLTIVDEKGNECPDGVEGEVVVELSPNRPIGLFTRYVDDPDRTNAVFHDNFYWTGDKAYKDKDGYFYFVGRSDDVILSAGYRIGPFEVENALIEHQAVAEAAVVSSPDTLRGEIVKAFVILSPRFTGDKESLVKELQDHVKEITAPYKYPRKIEFVENLPKTVSGKIRRVELRQKEWS
;
A
#
# COMPACT_ATOMS: atom_id res chain seq x y z
N MET A 1 45.45 -16.63 36.71
CA MET A 1 45.72 -16.46 35.27
C MET A 1 44.62 -15.55 34.71
N ASP A 2 44.59 -14.25 35.01
CA ASP A 2 45.61 -13.21 34.80
C ASP A 2 45.69 -12.81 33.30
N VAL A 3 45.59 -11.54 32.88
CA VAL A 3 45.23 -10.30 33.63
C VAL A 3 44.94 -9.09 32.69
N LEU A 4 43.89 -8.29 32.99
CA LEU A 4 43.73 -6.82 32.70
C LEU A 4 43.66 -6.33 31.20
N PRO A 5 43.58 -4.99 30.90
CA PRO A 5 42.38 -4.13 31.12
C PRO A 5 42.08 -3.10 29.97
N TRP A 6 41.92 -1.80 30.31
CA TRP A 6 41.58 -0.57 29.53
C TRP A 6 40.07 -0.38 29.23
N GLY A 7 39.38 0.73 29.59
CA GLY A 7 39.72 1.96 30.36
C GLY A 7 40.50 3.02 29.57
N GLY A 8 40.24 4.35 29.63
CA GLY A 8 39.18 5.13 30.29
C GLY A 8 39.56 6.63 30.39
N MET A 9 38.56 7.55 30.44
CA MET A 9 38.69 9.03 30.50
C MET A 9 39.23 9.71 29.22
N GLY A 10 38.92 10.98 28.87
CA GLY A 10 38.02 12.01 29.45
C GLY A 10 38.65 13.42 29.39
N GLY A 11 37.96 14.55 29.17
CA GLY A 11 36.53 14.82 28.88
C GLY A 11 36.20 16.34 28.97
N VAL A 12 34.91 16.73 28.93
CA VAL A 12 34.34 18.10 29.15
C VAL A 12 34.66 19.13 28.03
N LEU A 13 33.75 19.89 27.41
CA LEU A 13 32.64 20.78 27.82
C LEU A 13 31.59 20.91 26.66
N ARG A 14 30.36 21.44 26.73
CA ARG A 14 29.46 21.98 27.78
C ARG A 14 28.00 22.09 27.25
N ARG A 15 26.99 21.63 28.02
CA ARG A 15 25.53 21.95 27.96
C ARG A 15 24.72 21.58 26.68
N PRO A 16 23.38 21.39 26.78
CA PRO A 16 22.57 20.91 27.92
C PRO A 16 21.82 19.60 27.59
N LEU A 17 21.28 18.92 28.61
CA LEU A 17 20.53 17.66 28.48
C LEU A 17 19.02 17.87 28.66
N LEU A 18 18.22 17.15 27.85
CA LEU A 18 16.85 16.75 28.16
C LEU A 18 16.83 15.21 28.23
N PHE A 19 16.14 14.66 29.22
CA PHE A 19 16.21 13.23 29.53
C PHE A 19 15.34 12.36 28.61
N THR A 20 15.94 11.30 28.08
CA THR A 20 15.24 10.12 27.54
C THR A 20 15.30 8.98 28.55
N GLN A 21 14.25 8.17 28.67
CA GLN A 21 14.24 7.00 29.58
C GLN A 21 13.67 5.72 28.94
N TYR A 22 14.57 4.77 28.72
CA TYR A 22 14.45 3.31 28.87
C TYR A 22 13.11 2.57 28.62
N HIS A 23 13.11 1.73 27.57
CA HIS A 23 12.21 0.58 27.40
C HIS A 23 12.92 -0.74 27.75
N PRO A 24 12.30 -1.64 28.55
CA PRO A 24 12.71 -3.04 28.70
C PRO A 24 11.70 -4.04 28.10
N VAL A 25 12.22 -5.05 27.39
CA VAL A 25 11.47 -6.02 26.57
C VAL A 25 10.64 -7.02 27.41
N CYS A 26 9.66 -7.67 26.78
CA CYS A 26 8.77 -8.70 27.35
C CYS A 26 7.97 -8.24 28.58
N GLY A 27 7.03 -7.33 28.33
CA GLY A 27 6.05 -6.88 29.31
C GLY A 27 5.39 -5.52 29.03
N SER A 28 5.75 -4.84 27.94
CA SER A 28 5.24 -3.50 27.60
C SER A 28 4.57 -3.44 26.23
N GLN A 29 3.30 -3.05 26.23
CA GLN A 29 2.58 -2.43 25.10
C GLN A 29 2.51 -3.20 23.77
N ALA A 30 1.85 -4.36 23.78
CA ALA A 30 0.88 -4.63 22.73
C ALA A 30 -0.46 -3.99 23.12
N GLN A 31 -1.08 -3.19 22.25
CA GLN A 31 -2.50 -2.86 22.38
C GLN A 31 -3.35 -4.04 21.89
N VAL A 32 -3.40 -5.11 22.70
CA VAL A 32 -4.61 -5.94 22.74
C VAL A 32 -5.68 -5.04 23.35
N GLY A 33 -6.46 -4.38 22.49
CA GLY A 33 -7.25 -3.22 22.88
C GLY A 33 -8.37 -3.54 23.88
N ILE A 34 -8.09 -3.30 25.16
CA ILE A 34 -9.05 -3.36 26.26
C ILE A 34 -10.15 -2.31 26.02
N TYR A 35 -11.40 -2.71 26.24
CA TYR A 35 -12.61 -1.96 25.93
C TYR A 35 -12.62 -0.55 26.54
N LYS A 36 -12.38 0.48 25.72
CA LYS A 36 -12.77 1.86 26.07
C LYS A 36 -14.25 2.05 25.81
N VAL A 37 -15.05 2.00 26.87
CA VAL A 37 -16.46 2.38 26.84
C VAL A 37 -16.58 3.91 26.87
N GLU A 38 -16.59 4.49 25.67
CA GLU A 38 -17.09 5.81 25.30
C GLU A 38 -17.50 5.72 23.80
N ASP A 39 -18.57 6.43 23.44
CA ASP A 39 -19.31 6.44 22.15
C ASP A 39 -20.22 5.25 21.75
N LEU A 40 -21.48 5.59 21.42
CA LEU A 40 -22.61 4.72 21.07
C LEU A 40 -23.56 5.47 20.10
N ARG A 41 -23.97 4.87 18.97
CA ARG A 41 -25.19 5.24 18.19
C ARG A 41 -25.48 4.29 16.99
N TYR A 42 -26.76 3.90 16.82
CA TYR A 42 -27.44 3.33 15.60
C TYR A 42 -26.99 1.92 15.11
N LEU A 43 -27.84 1.02 14.59
CA LEU A 43 -29.30 0.81 14.65
C LEU A 43 -29.65 -0.70 14.38
N SER A 44 -30.91 -1.16 14.51
CA SER A 44 -31.28 -2.59 14.78
C SER A 44 -32.24 -3.31 13.79
N SER A 45 -32.23 -4.66 13.77
CA SER A 45 -33.26 -5.55 13.13
C SER A 45 -33.40 -6.95 13.81
N HIS A 46 -34.34 -7.84 13.38
CA HIS A 46 -34.87 -9.00 14.17
C HIS A 46 -35.04 -10.38 13.45
N LEU A 47 -35.39 -11.47 14.19
CA LEU A 47 -35.32 -12.95 13.91
C LEU A 47 -36.60 -13.77 14.36
N SER A 48 -36.53 -15.03 14.87
CA SER A 48 -37.56 -16.14 14.97
C SER A 48 -38.86 -16.07 15.86
N GLY A 49 -39.07 -16.98 16.85
CA GLY A 49 -40.21 -17.30 17.80
C GLY A 49 -41.72 -17.37 17.39
N LEU A 50 -42.57 -18.32 17.84
CA LEU A 50 -42.50 -19.51 18.77
C LEU A 50 -43.68 -20.50 18.36
N GLN A 51 -44.04 -21.68 18.94
CA GLN A 51 -43.74 -22.41 20.19
C GLN A 51 -44.31 -23.88 20.21
N GLY A 52 -43.69 -24.84 20.93
CA GLY A 52 -44.34 -26.01 21.62
C GLY A 52 -44.51 -27.37 20.88
N THR A 53 -44.58 -28.56 21.53
CA THR A 53 -44.36 -29.01 22.94
C THR A 53 -44.32 -30.56 23.07
N ASN A 54 -43.43 -31.11 23.95
CA ASN A 54 -43.49 -32.46 24.63
C ASN A 54 -43.37 -33.75 23.74
N ASP A 55 -42.90 -34.94 24.20
CA ASP A 55 -42.36 -35.39 25.51
C ASP A 55 -41.43 -36.65 25.43
N GLN A 56 -40.47 -36.75 26.36
CA GLN A 56 -39.68 -37.90 26.93
C GLN A 56 -38.92 -39.01 26.13
N ILE A 57 -37.89 -39.54 26.83
CA ILE A 57 -37.16 -40.85 26.73
C ILE A 57 -36.04 -41.06 25.67
N GLY A 58 -34.95 -40.30 25.82
CA GLY A 58 -33.69 -40.82 26.40
C GLY A 58 -32.68 -41.64 25.56
N LYS A 59 -31.52 -41.03 25.27
CA LYS A 59 -30.16 -41.66 25.32
C LYS A 59 -29.04 -40.60 25.22
N ARG A 60 -27.93 -40.85 25.93
CA ARG A 60 -26.56 -40.27 25.84
C ARG A 60 -26.34 -39.05 24.93
N ASN A 61 -25.77 -37.97 25.47
CA ASN A 61 -24.95 -37.04 24.67
C ASN A 61 -23.76 -36.43 25.44
N ARG A 62 -22.88 -35.75 24.71
CA ARG A 62 -21.80 -34.88 25.23
C ARG A 62 -22.16 -33.44 24.89
N GLU A 63 -22.16 -32.55 25.87
CA GLU A 63 -22.43 -31.12 25.68
C GLU A 63 -21.30 -30.28 26.30
N GLY A 64 -21.04 -29.12 25.69
CA GLY A 64 -19.83 -28.33 25.94
C GLY A 64 -19.86 -27.08 25.07
N ASP A 65 -20.91 -26.29 25.23
CA ASP A 65 -21.37 -25.38 24.18
C ASP A 65 -20.71 -24.01 24.25
N SER A 66 -20.00 -23.64 23.18
CA SER A 66 -19.88 -22.25 22.70
C SER A 66 -19.26 -22.22 21.30
N TYR A 67 -20.09 -22.51 20.29
CA TYR A 67 -19.99 -21.90 18.96
C TYR A 67 -21.33 -21.22 18.66
N PHE A 68 -21.40 -20.40 17.62
CA PHE A 68 -22.59 -19.62 17.25
C PHE A 68 -23.81 -20.48 16.84
N SER A 69 -24.60 -20.96 17.82
CA SER A 69 -26.06 -21.07 17.72
C SER A 69 -26.70 -21.31 19.09
N THR A 70 -27.90 -20.78 19.31
CA THR A 70 -28.76 -21.13 20.46
C THR A 70 -29.99 -21.90 19.98
N GLY A 71 -30.09 -23.18 20.34
CA GLY A 71 -31.31 -24.00 20.23
C GLY A 71 -31.52 -24.70 18.88
N ASP A 72 -32.21 -25.83 18.94
CA ASP A 72 -32.51 -26.75 17.83
C ASP A 72 -33.27 -26.10 16.66
N ASP A 73 -32.80 -26.38 15.43
CA ASP A 73 -33.57 -27.18 14.45
C ASP A 73 -32.65 -27.65 13.30
N SER A 74 -32.47 -28.97 13.19
CA SER A 74 -31.82 -29.76 12.13
C SER A 74 -30.84 -29.12 11.11
N ASP A 75 -29.54 -29.40 11.31
CA ASP A 75 -28.51 -29.71 10.29
C ASP A 75 -27.98 -28.57 9.36
N PRO A 76 -26.83 -28.73 8.66
CA PRO A 76 -25.56 -28.36 9.29
C PRO A 76 -24.60 -27.52 8.42
N HIS A 77 -23.86 -26.59 9.03
CA HIS A 77 -22.75 -25.87 8.39
C HIS A 77 -21.41 -26.03 9.13
N THR A 78 -20.86 -27.25 9.10
CA THR A 78 -19.43 -27.48 9.28
C THR A 78 -18.87 -28.11 8.01
N CYS A 79 -18.24 -27.32 7.14
CA CYS A 79 -17.66 -27.79 5.87
C CYS A 79 -16.39 -28.64 6.16
N ARG A 80 -16.60 -29.93 6.49
CA ARG A 80 -15.59 -30.83 7.09
C ARG A 80 -14.89 -31.73 6.07
N LYS A 81 -15.10 -31.51 4.77
CA LYS A 81 -14.42 -32.14 3.63
C LYS A 81 -14.24 -31.10 2.52
N LEU A 82 -13.14 -31.21 1.75
CA LEU A 82 -13.04 -30.50 0.48
C LEU A 82 -13.93 -31.18 -0.56
N GLY A 83 -14.67 -30.38 -1.35
CA GLY A 83 -15.41 -30.83 -2.53
C GLY A 83 -16.78 -30.18 -2.67
N GLU A 84 -17.59 -30.20 -1.60
CA GLU A 84 -19.00 -29.84 -1.64
C GLU A 84 -19.34 -28.81 -0.55
N CYS A 85 -19.61 -27.57 -0.97
CA CYS A 85 -20.18 -26.51 -0.12
C CYS A 85 -21.09 -25.62 -0.99
N GLU A 86 -22.05 -26.23 -1.69
CA GLU A 86 -23.07 -25.53 -2.49
C GLU A 86 -24.24 -25.03 -1.62
N GLY A 87 -24.79 -23.86 -2.00
CA GLY A 87 -26.22 -23.59 -1.80
C GLY A 87 -26.72 -23.20 -0.39
N THR A 88 -26.33 -22.04 0.15
CA THR A 88 -27.24 -21.28 1.04
C THR A 88 -27.39 -19.82 0.63
N SER A 89 -28.55 -19.48 0.07
CA SER A 89 -28.94 -18.12 -0.30
C SER A 89 -29.69 -17.42 0.85
N GLY A 90 -29.41 -16.12 1.07
CA GLY A 90 -30.28 -15.25 1.89
C GLY A 90 -29.81 -14.89 3.30
N ARG A 91 -28.57 -15.18 3.71
CA ARG A 91 -27.91 -14.48 4.84
C ARG A 91 -26.60 -13.86 4.37
N SER A 92 -26.25 -12.70 4.93
CA SER A 92 -24.87 -12.19 4.88
C SER A 92 -24.01 -13.10 5.77
N GLN A 93 -23.33 -14.07 5.16
CA GLN A 93 -22.38 -14.92 5.88
C GLN A 93 -21.30 -14.04 6.53
N GLN A 94 -21.12 -14.22 7.83
CA GLN A 94 -19.89 -13.80 8.49
C GLN A 94 -18.77 -14.78 8.14
N CYS A 95 -17.56 -14.26 8.00
CA CYS A 95 -16.37 -14.99 7.59
C CYS A 95 -15.13 -14.39 8.26
N TRP A 96 -14.02 -15.13 8.29
CA TRP A 96 -12.80 -14.71 8.97
C TRP A 96 -12.04 -13.60 8.19
N GLY A 97 -12.20 -13.54 6.87
CA GLY A 97 -11.64 -12.51 5.99
C GLY A 97 -10.68 -13.07 4.92
N TYR A 98 -10.10 -14.24 5.17
CA TYR A 98 -9.22 -14.91 4.22
C TYR A 98 -10.00 -15.69 3.14
N GLU A 99 -11.25 -16.05 3.40
CA GLU A 99 -12.09 -16.82 2.49
C GLU A 99 -12.50 -16.05 1.22
N PRO A 100 -12.69 -16.73 0.07
CA PRO A 100 -13.21 -16.12 -1.15
C PRO A 100 -14.54 -15.39 -0.92
N GLY A 101 -14.62 -14.12 -1.34
CA GLY A 101 -15.83 -13.29 -1.22
C GLY A 101 -16.00 -12.55 0.12
N CYS A 102 -15.08 -12.73 1.08
CA CYS A 102 -15.09 -12.02 2.37
C CYS A 102 -14.51 -10.59 2.29
N ASN A 103 -14.83 -9.87 1.21
CA ASN A 103 -14.15 -8.64 0.79
C ASN A 103 -14.69 -7.33 1.43
N SER A 104 -15.42 -7.40 2.55
CA SER A 104 -15.97 -6.21 3.23
C SER A 104 -15.87 -6.35 4.76
N PRO A 105 -15.48 -5.28 5.50
CA PRO A 105 -15.47 -5.26 6.96
C PRO A 105 -16.79 -5.67 7.63
N ASP A 106 -17.92 -5.43 6.97
CA ASP A 106 -19.25 -5.73 7.51
C ASP A 106 -19.64 -7.21 7.38
N LYS A 107 -18.76 -8.03 6.77
CA LYS A 107 -18.85 -9.50 6.77
C LYS A 107 -17.85 -10.17 7.71
N TRP A 108 -16.94 -9.44 8.35
CA TRP A 108 -15.94 -10.09 9.22
C TRP A 108 -16.60 -10.63 10.51
N TYR A 109 -16.09 -11.74 11.04
CA TYR A 109 -16.52 -12.34 12.31
C TYR A 109 -16.59 -11.30 13.43
N ILE A 110 -15.56 -10.45 13.53
CA ILE A 110 -15.55 -9.22 14.32
C ILE A 110 -14.93 -8.12 13.46
N LYS A 111 -15.61 -6.97 13.37
CA LYS A 111 -15.07 -5.75 12.77
C LYS A 111 -14.21 -5.01 13.82
N PRO A 112 -12.91 -4.80 13.58
CA PRO A 112 -12.06 -4.06 14.52
C PRO A 112 -12.55 -2.64 14.77
N GLN A 113 -12.18 -2.06 15.91
CA GLN A 113 -12.53 -0.68 16.25
C GLN A 113 -11.27 0.12 16.56
N CYS A 114 -11.06 1.21 15.83
CA CYS A 114 -9.92 2.09 16.00
C CYS A 114 -10.41 3.49 16.39
N TYR A 115 -9.85 4.04 17.46
CA TYR A 115 -10.23 5.34 18.01
C TYR A 115 -9.32 6.46 17.50
N ASP A 116 -9.81 7.70 17.60
CA ASP A 116 -9.21 8.90 17.00
C ASP A 116 -7.93 9.39 17.70
N ASN A 117 -6.85 8.69 17.37
CA ASN A 117 -5.56 9.30 17.13
C ASN A 117 -4.97 8.65 15.86
N LEU A 118 -4.80 9.43 14.78
CA LEU A 118 -4.06 9.01 13.57
C LEU A 118 -2.54 9.04 13.83
N SER A 119 -2.14 8.39 14.91
CA SER A 119 -0.76 8.32 15.39
C SER A 119 0.05 7.29 14.60
N GLY A 120 0.64 7.76 13.51
CA GLY A 120 1.49 6.98 12.59
C GLY A 120 1.28 7.44 11.15
N ARG A 121 2.38 7.61 10.39
CA ARG A 121 2.40 8.21 9.03
C ARG A 121 1.68 7.37 7.94
N HIS A 122 0.81 6.41 8.29
CA HIS A 122 0.27 5.41 7.37
C HIS A 122 -1.26 5.31 7.36
N PHE A 123 -1.96 5.90 8.32
CA PHE A 123 -3.43 5.78 8.46
C PHE A 123 -4.13 7.09 8.09
N ARG A 124 -5.03 7.06 7.10
CA ARG A 124 -5.66 8.27 6.52
C ARG A 124 -7.10 8.48 6.96
N THR A 125 -7.82 7.39 7.26
CA THR A 125 -9.16 7.36 7.83
C THR A 125 -9.24 6.31 8.95
N ILE A 126 -10.32 6.29 9.72
CA ILE A 126 -10.58 5.22 10.70
C ILE A 126 -10.77 3.88 9.95
N GLU A 127 -11.41 3.91 8.78
CA GLU A 127 -11.67 2.77 7.92
C GLU A 127 -10.39 2.18 7.34
N ASP A 128 -9.46 3.00 6.84
CA ASP A 128 -8.12 2.56 6.42
C ASP A 128 -7.36 1.94 7.60
N LYS A 129 -7.48 2.53 8.78
CA LYS A 129 -6.82 2.08 10.02
C LYS A 129 -7.36 0.72 10.48
N ILE A 130 -8.68 0.52 10.41
CA ILE A 130 -9.37 -0.77 10.63
C ILE A 130 -8.95 -1.80 9.56
N TYR A 131 -8.85 -1.39 8.29
CA TYR A 131 -8.48 -2.26 7.18
C TYR A 131 -7.00 -2.70 7.26
N HIS A 132 -6.07 -1.78 7.58
CA HIS A 132 -4.67 -2.12 7.83
C HIS A 132 -4.51 -3.03 9.06
N PHE A 133 -5.20 -2.74 10.16
CA PHE A 133 -5.23 -3.63 11.34
C PHE A 133 -5.81 -5.01 11.01
N TRP A 134 -6.84 -5.12 10.16
CA TRP A 134 -7.32 -6.43 9.73
C TRP A 134 -6.38 -7.13 8.73
N LYS A 135 -5.69 -6.38 7.85
CA LYS A 135 -4.87 -6.90 6.75
C LYS A 135 -3.49 -7.38 7.21
N GLU A 136 -2.85 -6.60 8.07
CA GLU A 136 -1.49 -6.85 8.57
C GLU A 136 -1.51 -7.58 9.91
N SER A 137 -2.37 -7.12 10.83
CA SER A 137 -2.73 -7.85 12.05
C SER A 137 -3.88 -8.84 11.75
N ASP A 138 -4.48 -9.41 12.80
CA ASP A 138 -5.74 -10.17 12.72
C ASP A 138 -5.77 -11.30 11.65
N PHE A 139 -6.97 -11.68 11.18
CA PHE A 139 -7.15 -12.74 10.19
C PHE A 139 -6.62 -12.43 8.78
N GLY A 140 -6.34 -11.17 8.44
CA GLY A 140 -5.62 -10.85 7.19
C GLY A 140 -4.17 -11.32 7.21
N PHE A 141 -3.55 -11.43 8.39
CA PHE A 141 -2.25 -12.10 8.50
C PHE A 141 -2.30 -13.55 7.99
N VAL A 142 -3.33 -14.33 8.37
CA VAL A 142 -3.56 -15.70 7.85
C VAL A 142 -3.62 -15.68 6.33
N LYS A 143 -4.37 -14.73 5.76
CA LYS A 143 -4.48 -14.54 4.31
C LYS A 143 -3.12 -14.28 3.68
N SER A 144 -2.33 -13.37 4.26
CA SER A 144 -1.00 -13.02 3.74
C SER A 144 -0.03 -14.21 3.73
N VAL A 145 -0.15 -15.14 4.69
CA VAL A 145 0.62 -16.39 4.69
C VAL A 145 0.13 -17.32 3.59
N GLN A 146 -1.19 -17.53 3.46
CA GLN A 146 -1.80 -18.37 2.42
C GLN A 146 -1.50 -17.87 1.00
N ASP A 147 -1.64 -16.58 0.74
CA ASP A 147 -1.31 -15.90 -0.53
C ASP A 147 0.21 -15.93 -0.84
N SER A 148 1.06 -16.27 0.14
CA SER A 148 2.51 -16.39 -0.03
C SER A 148 3.02 -17.83 -0.25
N LEU A 149 2.11 -18.82 -0.29
CA LEU A 149 2.49 -20.23 -0.40
C LEU A 149 3.00 -20.58 -1.81
N GLN A 150 4.25 -21.02 -1.87
CA GLN A 150 4.95 -21.46 -3.08
C GLN A 150 5.29 -22.96 -3.02
N LEU A 151 5.18 -23.65 -4.16
CA LEU A 151 5.46 -25.09 -4.29
C LEU A 151 6.96 -25.32 -4.50
N VAL A 152 7.67 -25.61 -3.41
CA VAL A 152 9.13 -25.82 -3.39
C VAL A 152 9.51 -27.22 -3.88
N CYS A 153 8.66 -28.23 -3.67
CA CYS A 153 8.86 -29.56 -4.25
C CYS A 153 7.58 -30.08 -4.89
N LYS A 154 7.63 -30.33 -6.20
CA LYS A 154 6.50 -30.71 -7.05
C LYS A 154 6.44 -32.24 -7.24
N PRO A 155 5.28 -32.90 -7.05
CA PRO A 155 5.16 -34.35 -7.28
C PRO A 155 5.66 -34.79 -8.67
N LYS A 156 6.48 -35.85 -8.71
CA LYS A 156 6.94 -36.48 -9.97
C LYS A 156 5.81 -37.22 -10.72
N GLU A 157 4.70 -37.49 -10.04
CA GLU A 157 3.54 -38.22 -10.56
C GLU A 157 2.25 -37.50 -10.13
N TYR A 158 1.22 -37.51 -10.97
CA TYR A 158 -0.10 -36.91 -10.69
C TYR A 158 -0.99 -37.75 -9.74
N GLN A 159 -0.42 -38.74 -9.03
CA GLN A 159 -1.16 -39.63 -8.12
C GLN A 159 -1.23 -39.06 -6.69
N ALA A 160 -2.20 -39.54 -5.90
CA ALA A 160 -2.49 -39.03 -4.56
C ALA A 160 -1.31 -39.16 -3.56
N ASP A 161 -0.43 -40.15 -3.77
CA ASP A 161 0.71 -40.48 -2.91
C ASP A 161 2.01 -39.71 -3.26
N GLY A 162 1.91 -38.66 -4.10
CA GLY A 162 3.05 -37.85 -4.51
C GLY A 162 3.62 -37.00 -3.37
N SER A 163 4.93 -37.12 -3.10
CA SER A 163 5.62 -36.19 -2.20
C SER A 163 5.48 -34.75 -2.69
N SER A 164 5.35 -33.81 -1.75
CA SER A 164 5.37 -32.38 -2.05
C SER A 164 5.86 -31.56 -0.86
N LEU A 165 6.38 -30.36 -1.13
CA LEU A 165 6.70 -29.35 -0.14
C LEU A 165 6.15 -28.01 -0.62
N VAL A 166 5.35 -27.36 0.22
CA VAL A 166 4.81 -26.02 0.01
C VAL A 166 5.25 -25.15 1.18
N CYS A 167 5.85 -23.98 0.94
CA CYS A 167 6.32 -23.07 1.98
C CYS A 167 5.81 -21.65 1.75
N SER A 168 5.67 -20.86 2.82
CA SER A 168 5.48 -19.42 2.70
C SER A 168 6.77 -18.72 2.25
N LYS A 169 6.64 -17.46 1.83
CA LYS A 169 7.81 -16.56 1.71
C LYS A 169 8.54 -16.46 3.05
N GLN A 170 9.85 -16.32 2.99
CA GLN A 170 10.79 -16.36 4.13
C GLN A 170 10.80 -17.70 4.91
N LEU A 171 10.06 -18.73 4.44
CA LEU A 171 9.90 -20.04 5.07
C LEU A 171 9.45 -19.96 6.54
N THR A 172 8.52 -19.05 6.83
CA THR A 172 7.89 -18.90 8.16
C THR A 172 6.94 -20.05 8.50
N TYR A 173 6.40 -20.73 7.48
CA TYR A 173 5.54 -21.91 7.53
C TYR A 173 5.90 -22.82 6.36
N CYS A 174 5.88 -24.13 6.56
CA CYS A 174 5.98 -25.12 5.48
C CYS A 174 5.03 -26.30 5.74
N LYS A 175 4.54 -26.91 4.67
CA LYS A 175 3.70 -28.11 4.67
C LYS A 175 4.25 -29.12 3.68
N ALA A 176 4.51 -30.34 4.14
CA ALA A 176 5.02 -31.43 3.33
C ALA A 176 4.08 -32.63 3.35
N LYS A 177 3.98 -33.33 2.22
CA LYS A 177 3.38 -34.68 2.11
C LYS A 177 4.46 -35.69 1.75
N HIS A 178 4.36 -36.89 2.34
CA HIS A 178 5.32 -37.99 2.16
C HIS A 178 6.76 -37.49 2.29
N LEU A 179 7.09 -37.02 3.50
CA LEU A 179 8.37 -36.44 3.90
C LEU A 179 9.27 -37.50 4.52
N PHE A 180 10.53 -37.59 4.08
CA PHE A 180 11.58 -38.39 4.73
C PHE A 180 12.52 -37.51 5.56
N MET A 181 12.91 -37.98 6.74
CA MET A 181 13.94 -37.41 7.61
C MET A 181 14.85 -38.50 8.19
N ASP A 182 16.17 -38.30 8.22
CA ASP A 182 17.15 -39.24 8.78
C ASP A 182 17.94 -38.61 9.94
N PHE A 183 17.53 -38.93 11.17
CA PHE A 183 18.10 -38.37 12.40
C PHE A 183 19.33 -39.14 12.92
N ARG A 184 19.83 -40.16 12.21
CA ARG A 184 21.00 -40.98 12.62
C ARG A 184 22.34 -40.26 12.56
N SER A 185 22.38 -39.03 12.04
CA SER A 185 23.60 -38.22 11.90
C SER A 185 23.50 -36.82 12.52
N MET A 186 22.59 -36.63 13.47
CA MET A 186 22.52 -35.39 14.26
C MET A 186 23.74 -35.25 15.18
N PRO A 187 24.32 -34.05 15.37
CA PRO A 187 25.49 -33.88 16.23
C PRO A 187 25.21 -34.16 17.71
N ASN A 188 26.00 -35.07 18.29
CA ASN A 188 26.12 -35.26 19.74
C ASN A 188 27.08 -34.20 20.32
N GLY A 189 26.56 -33.03 20.71
CA GLY A 189 27.36 -31.94 21.27
C GLY A 189 26.56 -30.90 22.04
N GLN A 190 27.15 -30.38 23.13
CA GLN A 190 26.53 -29.47 24.11
C GLN A 190 26.41 -28.00 23.61
N SER A 191 26.08 -27.79 22.34
CA SER A 191 26.03 -26.46 21.71
C SER A 191 24.62 -25.87 21.73
N THR A 192 24.37 -24.87 22.57
CA THR A 192 23.09 -24.14 22.64
C THR A 192 22.96 -22.98 21.64
N SER A 193 23.78 -22.95 20.57
CA SER A 193 23.85 -21.81 19.64
C SER A 193 24.33 -22.17 18.23
N LYS A 194 24.05 -23.40 17.76
CA LYS A 194 24.32 -23.80 16.37
C LYS A 194 23.21 -24.67 15.81
N SER A 195 22.43 -24.08 14.91
CA SER A 195 21.45 -24.69 14.01
C SER A 195 21.69 -26.19 13.75
N ASP A 196 20.77 -27.02 14.22
CA ASP A 196 20.78 -28.49 14.14
C ASP A 196 20.42 -28.96 12.70
N LYS A 197 21.20 -28.51 11.72
CA LYS A 197 20.91 -28.63 10.29
C LYS A 197 21.05 -30.08 9.78
N LEU A 198 19.97 -30.59 9.18
CA LEU A 198 20.00 -31.81 8.38
C LEU A 198 20.79 -31.58 7.08
N LYS A 199 21.69 -32.52 6.75
CA LYS A 199 22.54 -32.49 5.54
C LYS A 199 21.76 -32.92 4.27
N PRO A 200 22.31 -32.75 3.06
CA PRO A 200 21.64 -33.21 1.84
C PRO A 200 21.38 -34.72 1.89
N GLN A 201 20.26 -35.17 1.32
CA GLN A 201 19.75 -36.55 1.43
C GLN A 201 19.36 -37.00 2.85
N LYS A 202 19.39 -36.13 3.87
CA LYS A 202 18.82 -36.37 5.21
C LYS A 202 17.42 -35.79 5.43
N ILE A 203 16.96 -34.96 4.49
CA ILE A 203 15.57 -34.48 4.41
C ILE A 203 15.16 -34.39 2.93
N GLY A 204 13.94 -34.82 2.59
CA GLY A 204 13.49 -34.81 1.19
C GLY A 204 12.19 -35.57 0.90
N GLY A 205 11.89 -35.73 -0.39
CA GLY A 205 10.74 -36.49 -0.90
C GLY A 205 10.87 -36.92 -2.36
N PHE A 206 9.95 -37.77 -2.84
CA PHE A 206 9.89 -38.24 -4.23
C PHE A 206 9.26 -37.19 -5.16
N CYS A 207 9.92 -36.04 -5.28
CA CYS A 207 9.42 -34.85 -5.95
C CYS A 207 10.56 -34.08 -6.64
N GLU A 208 10.22 -33.22 -7.60
CA GLU A 208 11.15 -32.30 -8.27
C GLU A 208 11.33 -31.07 -7.37
N VAL A 209 12.55 -30.86 -6.87
CA VAL A 209 12.88 -29.73 -5.96
C VAL A 209 13.26 -28.51 -6.79
N ASP A 210 12.61 -27.37 -6.52
CA ASP A 210 13.12 -26.07 -6.94
C ASP A 210 14.17 -25.57 -5.95
N ALA A 211 15.44 -25.78 -6.28
CA ALA A 211 16.55 -25.29 -5.48
C ALA A 211 16.69 -23.75 -5.52
N SER A 212 16.15 -23.08 -6.54
CA SER A 212 16.21 -21.62 -6.64
C SER A 212 15.29 -20.98 -5.58
N ALA A 213 14.06 -21.49 -5.42
CA ALA A 213 13.09 -21.06 -4.43
C ALA A 213 13.58 -21.21 -2.97
N LEU A 214 14.45 -22.18 -2.68
CA LEU A 214 15.13 -22.29 -1.38
C LEU A 214 16.28 -21.28 -1.24
N SER A 215 17.01 -21.00 -2.32
CA SER A 215 18.22 -20.15 -2.30
C SER A 215 17.93 -18.64 -2.21
N GLU A 216 16.88 -18.15 -2.87
CA GLU A 216 16.55 -16.70 -2.90
C GLU A 216 16.17 -16.14 -1.52
N GLU A 217 15.72 -17.03 -0.63
CA GLU A 217 15.32 -16.74 0.75
C GLU A 217 16.50 -16.81 1.74
N GLY A 218 17.71 -17.15 1.27
CA GLY A 218 18.94 -17.32 2.07
C GLY A 218 19.34 -16.14 2.97
N LYS A 219 18.82 -14.94 2.67
CA LYS A 219 18.98 -13.70 3.44
C LYS A 219 18.19 -13.66 4.76
N TYR A 220 17.24 -14.58 4.98
CA TYR A 220 16.38 -14.62 6.18
C TYR A 220 16.78 -15.71 7.20
N ARG A 221 18.03 -16.19 7.13
CA ARG A 221 18.56 -17.30 7.96
C ARG A 221 18.71 -16.91 9.44
N MET A 222 17.61 -16.96 10.20
CA MET A 222 17.56 -16.70 11.65
C MET A 222 16.69 -17.75 12.38
N GLU A 223 17.18 -18.20 13.54
CA GLU A 223 16.82 -19.50 14.16
C GLU A 223 15.35 -19.62 14.61
N LEU A 224 14.70 -18.51 14.98
CA LEU A 224 13.29 -18.43 15.39
C LEU A 224 12.38 -17.67 14.42
N SER A 225 12.86 -17.23 13.25
CA SER A 225 12.04 -16.51 12.27
C SER A 225 11.97 -17.18 10.89
N SER A 226 12.62 -18.33 10.71
CA SER A 226 12.54 -19.15 9.49
C SER A 226 12.79 -20.63 9.78
N TRP A 227 12.18 -21.51 8.98
CA TRP A 227 12.50 -22.94 8.91
C TRP A 227 13.64 -23.26 7.92
N LEU A 228 14.23 -22.24 7.29
CA LEU A 228 15.29 -22.42 6.29
C LEU A 228 16.45 -23.28 6.81
N ASN A 229 16.90 -23.10 8.06
CA ASN A 229 17.98 -23.93 8.65
C ASN A 229 17.67 -25.43 8.62
N GLU A 230 16.40 -25.80 8.70
CA GLU A 230 15.92 -27.18 8.77
C GLU A 230 15.57 -27.77 7.40
N VAL A 231 15.24 -26.94 6.39
CA VAL A 231 14.78 -27.38 5.05
C VAL A 231 15.62 -26.90 3.86
N GLU A 232 16.69 -26.12 4.07
CA GLU A 232 17.60 -25.65 3.01
C GLU A 232 18.23 -26.79 2.19
N ASP A 233 18.52 -27.93 2.83
CA ASP A 233 19.08 -29.12 2.18
C ASP A 233 17.99 -30.13 1.73
N PHE A 234 16.73 -29.69 1.60
CA PHE A 234 15.63 -30.54 1.12
C PHE A 234 15.93 -31.08 -0.28
N SER A 235 15.85 -32.40 -0.44
CA SER A 235 16.41 -33.09 -1.60
C SER A 235 15.40 -33.98 -2.34
N SER A 236 15.61 -34.12 -3.65
CA SER A 236 14.85 -35.06 -4.48
C SER A 236 15.34 -36.48 -4.21
N LEU A 237 14.46 -37.33 -3.70
CA LEU A 237 14.78 -38.72 -3.36
C LEU A 237 14.44 -39.68 -4.51
N PRO A 238 15.16 -40.83 -4.61
CA PRO A 238 14.89 -41.86 -5.61
C PRO A 238 13.81 -42.87 -5.19
N PHE A 239 13.33 -42.81 -3.94
CA PHE A 239 12.32 -43.71 -3.37
C PHE A 239 11.13 -42.90 -2.81
N LYS A 240 9.96 -43.55 -2.64
CA LYS A 240 8.75 -42.90 -2.09
C LYS A 240 8.72 -43.02 -0.55
N PRO A 241 8.61 -41.92 0.23
CA PRO A 241 8.54 -41.96 1.70
C PRO A 241 7.21 -42.48 2.29
N ASN A 242 6.65 -43.52 1.68
CA ASN A 242 5.55 -44.35 2.18
C ASN A 242 5.87 -45.85 2.12
N GLN A 243 7.07 -46.23 1.64
CA GLN A 243 7.53 -47.62 1.55
C GLN A 243 8.35 -48.00 2.80
N GLU A 244 7.93 -49.04 3.52
CA GLU A 244 8.51 -49.43 4.82
C GLU A 244 10.02 -49.74 4.76
N GLU A 245 10.54 -50.23 3.63
CA GLU A 245 11.97 -50.60 3.47
C GLU A 245 12.95 -49.42 3.66
N TYR A 246 12.51 -48.17 3.42
CA TYR A 246 13.34 -46.96 3.61
C TYR A 246 13.18 -46.30 4.98
N CYS A 247 12.20 -46.71 5.79
CA CYS A 247 11.73 -45.97 6.97
C CYS A 247 11.83 -46.83 8.25
N ASP A 248 12.58 -46.40 9.27
CA ASP A 248 12.61 -47.10 10.56
C ASP A 248 11.32 -46.84 11.39
N VAL A 249 10.60 -45.76 11.07
CA VAL A 249 9.26 -45.43 11.60
C VAL A 249 8.43 -44.77 10.48
N LEU A 250 7.19 -45.24 10.29
CA LEU A 250 6.18 -44.59 9.47
C LEU A 250 5.19 -43.84 10.38
N VAL A 251 4.90 -42.58 10.06
CA VAL A 251 4.03 -41.68 10.83
C VAL A 251 2.84 -41.27 9.96
N GLU A 252 1.76 -42.03 10.07
CA GLU A 252 0.51 -41.84 9.31
C GLU A 252 -0.29 -40.60 9.75
N LYS A 253 -0.08 -40.10 10.97
CA LYS A 253 -0.82 -38.94 11.50
C LYS A 253 -0.19 -37.61 11.09
N PRO A 254 -0.99 -36.57 10.77
CA PRO A 254 -0.48 -35.22 10.55
C PRO A 254 0.34 -34.76 11.75
N THR A 255 1.56 -34.32 11.48
CA THR A 255 2.56 -34.05 12.52
C THR A 255 3.04 -32.60 12.44
N PHE A 256 2.78 -31.84 13.50
CA PHE A 256 3.16 -30.43 13.62
C PHE A 256 4.53 -30.31 14.29
N PHE A 257 5.52 -29.79 13.59
CA PHE A 257 6.83 -29.43 14.13
C PHE A 257 6.82 -27.99 14.63
N MET A 258 7.42 -27.77 15.80
CA MET A 258 7.36 -26.48 16.50
C MET A 258 8.66 -26.15 17.23
N LYS A 259 9.16 -24.93 17.07
CA LYS A 259 10.20 -24.32 17.94
C LYS A 259 9.48 -23.54 19.05
N LEU A 260 9.97 -23.58 20.29
CA LEU A 260 9.46 -22.73 21.39
C LEU A 260 10.30 -21.46 21.48
N ASP A 261 9.68 -20.34 21.87
CA ASP A 261 10.42 -19.09 22.14
C ASP A 261 11.13 -19.11 23.50
N ALA A 262 10.41 -19.46 24.58
CA ALA A 262 10.91 -19.28 25.95
C ALA A 262 10.59 -20.47 26.86
N VAL A 263 11.64 -21.09 27.42
CA VAL A 263 11.55 -22.31 28.25
C VAL A 263 11.18 -22.03 29.73
N VAL A 264 10.96 -20.76 30.12
CA VAL A 264 11.19 -20.30 31.51
C VAL A 264 10.07 -19.47 32.14
N ASN A 265 9.13 -18.91 31.37
CA ASN A 265 8.17 -17.91 31.90
C ASN A 265 6.72 -18.14 31.43
N MET A 266 5.81 -18.21 32.39
CA MET A 266 4.44 -18.70 32.29
C MET A 266 3.57 -18.04 31.20
N TYR A 267 3.85 -16.80 30.78
CA TYR A 267 3.03 -16.10 29.78
C TYR A 267 3.65 -15.98 28.39
N HIS A 268 4.92 -16.37 28.20
CA HIS A 268 5.52 -16.39 26.85
C HIS A 268 4.94 -17.53 26.01
N HIS A 269 4.57 -18.65 26.65
CA HIS A 269 3.90 -19.77 26.00
C HIS A 269 2.54 -19.43 25.36
N PHE A 270 1.93 -18.28 25.65
CA PHE A 270 0.75 -17.86 24.88
C PHE A 270 1.10 -17.47 23.43
N CYS A 271 2.31 -16.98 23.17
CA CYS A 271 2.82 -16.77 21.81
C CYS A 271 2.94 -18.11 21.07
N ASP A 272 3.50 -19.13 21.75
CA ASP A 272 3.60 -20.51 21.24
C ASP A 272 2.21 -21.06 20.84
N PHE A 273 1.22 -21.01 21.75
CA PHE A 273 -0.14 -21.50 21.48
C PHE A 273 -0.88 -20.70 20.40
N PHE A 274 -0.70 -19.37 20.35
CA PHE A 274 -1.32 -18.51 19.35
C PHE A 274 -0.78 -18.80 17.94
N ASN A 275 0.52 -19.08 17.82
CA ASN A 275 1.13 -19.49 16.56
C ASN A 275 0.63 -20.87 16.09
N LEU A 276 0.35 -21.82 16.99
CA LEU A 276 -0.30 -23.08 16.63
C LEU A 276 -1.74 -22.87 16.11
N TYR A 277 -2.51 -22.00 16.76
CA TYR A 277 -3.86 -21.64 16.30
C TYR A 277 -3.85 -20.98 14.91
N LEU A 278 -2.94 -20.03 14.69
CA LEU A 278 -2.67 -19.45 13.36
C LEU A 278 -2.28 -20.53 12.34
N THR A 279 -1.46 -21.50 12.74
CA THR A 279 -1.06 -22.63 11.89
C THR A 279 -2.26 -23.51 11.52
N GLN A 280 -3.21 -23.74 12.43
CA GLN A 280 -4.46 -24.45 12.13
C GLN A 280 -5.32 -23.71 11.08
N HIS A 281 -5.42 -22.38 11.18
CA HIS A 281 -6.07 -21.54 10.16
C HIS A 281 -5.38 -21.64 8.79
N VAL A 282 -4.05 -21.47 8.72
CA VAL A 282 -3.27 -21.57 7.46
C VAL A 282 -3.36 -22.98 6.85
N ASN A 283 -3.27 -24.02 7.68
CA ASN A 283 -3.36 -25.43 7.28
C ASN A 283 -4.78 -25.88 6.89
N GLY A 284 -5.81 -25.10 7.25
CA GLY A 284 -7.22 -25.42 6.99
C GLY A 284 -7.79 -26.55 7.85
N SER A 285 -7.24 -26.82 9.05
CA SER A 285 -7.73 -27.89 9.93
C SER A 285 -7.50 -27.60 11.42
N PHE A 286 -8.56 -27.84 12.20
CA PHE A 286 -8.60 -27.76 13.67
C PHE A 286 -8.81 -29.14 14.32
N ASP A 287 -8.43 -30.21 13.63
CA ASP A 287 -8.45 -31.54 14.25
C ASP A 287 -7.42 -31.60 15.39
N THR A 288 -7.75 -32.39 16.41
CA THR A 288 -6.90 -32.72 17.55
C THR A 288 -6.22 -34.08 17.39
N ASP A 289 -6.60 -34.92 16.43
CA ASP A 289 -5.93 -36.20 16.16
C ASP A 289 -4.57 -36.05 15.41
N VAL A 290 -3.77 -35.09 15.87
CA VAL A 290 -2.50 -34.67 15.27
C VAL A 290 -1.37 -34.85 16.28
N ASN A 291 -0.18 -35.20 15.81
CA ASN A 291 1.02 -35.18 16.66
C ASN A 291 1.54 -33.73 16.76
N ILE A 292 2.05 -33.34 17.93
CA ILE A 292 2.85 -32.12 18.08
C ILE A 292 4.25 -32.54 18.54
N VAL A 293 5.27 -32.11 17.81
CA VAL A 293 6.69 -32.46 18.01
C VAL A 293 7.49 -31.18 18.23
N LEU A 294 8.07 -31.06 19.41
CA LEU A 294 8.98 -29.97 19.73
C LEU A 294 10.34 -30.22 19.07
N TRP A 295 10.82 -29.22 18.32
CA TRP A 295 12.12 -29.19 17.65
C TRP A 295 13.27 -28.87 18.63
N GLU A 296 13.20 -29.48 19.82
CA GLU A 296 14.17 -29.32 20.90
C GLU A 296 14.57 -30.69 21.47
N LYS A 297 15.86 -30.87 21.75
CA LYS A 297 16.38 -32.06 22.43
C LYS A 297 16.08 -32.09 23.94
N HIS A 298 15.70 -30.97 24.57
CA HIS A 298 15.73 -30.82 26.04
C HIS A 298 14.47 -30.22 26.72
N ALA A 299 13.37 -29.95 26.00
CA ALA A 299 12.19 -29.22 26.50
C ALA A 299 11.34 -29.89 27.64
N ARG A 300 11.87 -30.89 28.36
CA ARG A 300 11.16 -31.60 29.45
C ARG A 300 10.74 -30.71 30.64
N ARG A 301 11.30 -29.50 30.78
CA ARG A 301 10.94 -28.56 31.86
C ARG A 301 9.77 -27.64 31.50
N SER A 302 9.49 -27.42 30.22
CA SER A 302 8.53 -26.40 29.74
C SER A 302 7.06 -26.82 29.89
N LEU A 303 6.74 -28.11 29.74
CA LEU A 303 5.34 -28.57 29.64
C LEU A 303 4.55 -28.56 30.96
N GLY A 304 5.20 -28.46 32.12
CA GLY A 304 4.64 -28.81 33.43
C GLY A 304 3.28 -28.17 33.75
N ASN A 305 3.19 -26.84 33.68
CA ASN A 305 1.95 -26.12 33.98
C ASN A 305 0.96 -26.06 32.80
N PHE A 306 1.40 -26.40 31.59
CA PHE A 306 0.66 -26.18 30.35
C PHE A 306 0.06 -27.45 29.74
N GLY A 307 0.33 -28.63 30.31
CA GLY A 307 -0.22 -29.92 29.86
C GLY A 307 -1.75 -30.00 29.76
N VAL A 308 -2.47 -28.99 30.28
CA VAL A 308 -3.91 -28.77 30.03
C VAL A 308 -4.13 -28.02 28.71
N THR A 309 -3.45 -26.89 28.47
CA THR A 309 -3.59 -26.07 27.26
C THR A 309 -3.14 -26.80 25.99
N TRP A 310 -2.14 -27.69 26.06
CA TRP A 310 -1.79 -28.53 24.90
C TRP A 310 -2.96 -29.41 24.39
N LYS A 311 -3.92 -29.75 25.27
CA LYS A 311 -5.12 -30.54 24.91
C LYS A 311 -6.14 -29.79 24.04
N VAL A 312 -5.97 -28.47 23.91
CA VAL A 312 -6.74 -27.63 22.97
C VAL A 312 -6.35 -27.99 21.52
N PHE A 313 -5.08 -28.32 21.30
CA PHE A 313 -4.48 -28.49 19.96
C PHE A 313 -4.20 -29.95 19.59
N THR A 314 -4.03 -30.85 20.56
CA THR A 314 -3.82 -32.29 20.32
C THR A 314 -4.49 -33.17 21.37
N SER A 315 -5.01 -34.33 20.96
CA SER A 315 -5.48 -35.41 21.84
C SER A 315 -4.34 -36.34 22.31
N HIS A 316 -3.11 -36.13 21.82
CA HIS A 316 -1.93 -36.96 22.08
C HIS A 316 -0.93 -36.29 23.02
N PRO A 317 0.00 -37.05 23.62
CA PRO A 317 1.14 -36.46 24.31
C PRO A 317 2.00 -35.63 23.36
N VAL A 318 2.48 -34.48 23.81
CA VAL A 318 3.49 -33.69 23.09
C VAL A 318 4.81 -34.47 23.05
N LEU A 319 5.40 -34.56 21.86
CA LEU A 319 6.59 -35.34 21.54
C LEU A 319 7.83 -34.44 21.41
N TYR A 320 9.03 -35.03 21.45
CA TYR A 320 10.29 -34.31 21.34
C TYR A 320 11.19 -34.96 20.28
N LEU A 321 11.79 -34.16 19.41
CA LEU A 321 12.66 -34.63 18.32
C LEU A 321 13.76 -35.58 18.85
N GLY A 322 14.47 -35.15 19.90
CA GLY A 322 15.56 -35.89 20.55
C GLY A 322 15.16 -37.00 21.52
N LYS A 323 13.91 -37.51 21.47
CA LYS A 323 13.46 -38.67 22.26
C LYS A 323 12.65 -39.64 21.42
N GLU A 324 11.74 -39.13 20.60
CA GLU A 324 10.86 -39.97 19.78
C GLU A 324 11.55 -40.44 18.49
N TYR A 325 12.38 -39.60 17.87
CA TYR A 325 12.94 -39.83 16.52
C TYR A 325 14.47 -39.91 16.46
N GLU A 326 15.16 -39.66 17.57
CA GLU A 326 16.62 -39.79 17.65
C GLU A 326 17.10 -41.16 17.15
N ASN A 327 18.17 -41.16 16.35
CA ASN A 327 18.78 -42.35 15.73
C ASN A 327 17.87 -43.18 14.81
N LYS A 328 16.86 -42.56 14.16
CA LYS A 328 15.94 -43.24 13.22
C LYS A 328 15.80 -42.50 11.88
N ARG A 329 15.51 -43.25 10.82
CA ARG A 329 14.86 -42.76 9.60
C ARG A 329 13.35 -42.71 9.86
N VAL A 330 12.71 -41.58 9.61
CA VAL A 330 11.28 -41.38 9.87
C VAL A 330 10.61 -40.82 8.63
N CYS A 331 9.46 -41.41 8.29
CA CYS A 331 8.66 -41.03 7.13
C CYS A 331 7.30 -40.52 7.60
N PHE A 332 6.98 -39.27 7.28
CA PHE A 332 5.75 -38.60 7.69
C PHE A 332 4.80 -38.49 6.50
N LYS A 333 3.58 -39.00 6.65
CA LYS A 333 2.52 -38.88 5.64
C LYS A 333 2.18 -37.42 5.37
N GLU A 334 2.03 -36.64 6.43
CA GLU A 334 1.81 -35.20 6.40
C GLU A 334 2.57 -34.53 7.55
N ALA A 335 3.38 -33.52 7.23
CA ALA A 335 4.20 -32.78 8.18
C ALA A 335 3.96 -31.27 8.01
N ILE A 336 3.72 -30.57 9.11
CA ILE A 336 3.44 -29.14 9.15
C ILE A 336 4.51 -28.47 10.01
N PHE A 337 5.37 -27.68 9.40
CA PHE A 337 6.30 -26.80 10.10
C PHE A 337 5.53 -25.54 10.51
N ALA A 338 5.21 -25.44 11.80
CA ALA A 338 4.29 -24.43 12.32
C ALA A 338 4.82 -23.00 12.18
N LEU A 339 3.92 -22.01 12.16
CA LEU A 339 4.29 -20.60 12.07
C LEU A 339 5.24 -20.19 13.20
N LEU A 340 6.40 -19.66 12.85
CA LEU A 340 7.43 -19.24 13.81
C LEU A 340 7.19 -17.82 14.34
N PRO A 341 7.60 -17.50 15.59
CA PRO A 341 7.40 -16.17 16.19
C PRO A 341 8.36 -15.13 15.61
N ARG A 342 7.89 -14.30 14.68
CA ARG A 342 8.68 -13.17 14.16
C ARG A 342 8.72 -12.02 15.17
N MET A 343 9.91 -11.58 15.57
CA MET A 343 10.09 -10.32 16.29
C MET A 343 9.87 -9.14 15.36
N VAL A 344 8.98 -8.22 15.72
CA VAL A 344 8.83 -6.90 15.12
C VAL A 344 8.75 -5.86 16.25
N PHE A 345 9.64 -4.87 16.25
CA PHE A 345 9.74 -3.81 17.28
C PHE A 345 9.73 -4.30 18.74
N GLY A 346 10.37 -5.44 19.03
CA GLY A 346 10.51 -5.97 20.40
C GLY A 346 9.25 -6.65 20.96
N LEU A 347 8.28 -6.98 20.10
CA LEU A 347 7.01 -7.60 20.44
C LEU A 347 6.86 -8.97 19.76
N TYR A 348 6.25 -9.91 20.48
CA TYR A 348 6.32 -11.35 20.21
C TYR A 348 5.08 -11.92 19.50
N TYR A 349 4.60 -11.23 18.45
CA TYR A 349 3.49 -11.70 17.64
C TYR A 349 3.72 -11.37 16.16
N ASN A 350 3.32 -12.31 15.30
CA ASN A 350 3.40 -12.18 13.84
C ASN A 350 2.49 -11.09 13.25
N THR A 351 1.66 -10.47 14.08
CA THR A 351 0.71 -9.40 13.75
C THR A 351 1.29 -8.03 14.17
N PRO A 352 1.55 -7.09 13.25
CA PRO A 352 1.95 -5.73 13.59
C PRO A 352 0.92 -5.01 14.47
N LEU A 353 1.36 -3.99 15.22
CA LEU A 353 0.47 -3.18 16.05
C LEU A 353 0.01 -1.92 15.31
N THR A 354 -1.29 -1.72 15.20
CA THR A 354 -1.88 -0.44 14.75
C THR A 354 -2.25 0.42 15.97
N PRO A 355 -1.56 1.54 16.23
CA PRO A 355 -1.79 2.34 17.45
C PRO A 355 -3.21 2.91 17.54
N GLY A 356 -3.90 2.63 18.64
CA GLY A 356 -5.28 3.05 18.88
C GLY A 356 -6.35 2.13 18.28
N CYS A 357 -5.99 0.94 17.79
CA CYS A 357 -6.95 -0.10 17.41
C CYS A 357 -7.24 -1.09 18.54
N SER A 358 -8.38 -1.76 18.44
CA SER A 358 -8.96 -2.65 19.45
C SER A 358 -9.92 -3.67 18.83
N LYS A 359 -10.39 -4.63 19.64
CA LYS A 359 -11.33 -5.70 19.24
C LYS A 359 -10.83 -6.52 18.05
N SER A 360 -9.68 -7.18 18.24
CA SER A 360 -9.18 -8.15 17.28
C SER A 360 -10.09 -9.39 17.24
N GLY A 361 -10.52 -9.79 16.04
CA GLY A 361 -11.26 -11.02 15.80
C GLY A 361 -10.39 -12.24 16.11
N LEU A 362 -9.16 -12.27 15.60
CA LEU A 362 -8.21 -13.37 15.78
C LEU A 362 -7.89 -13.67 17.25
N PHE A 363 -7.57 -12.66 18.07
CA PHE A 363 -7.28 -12.89 19.49
C PHE A 363 -8.53 -13.28 20.31
N LYS A 364 -9.70 -12.76 19.95
CA LYS A 364 -10.98 -13.12 20.56
C LYS A 364 -11.38 -14.57 20.23
N ALA A 365 -11.28 -14.96 18.95
CA ALA A 365 -11.53 -16.32 18.50
C ALA A 365 -10.54 -17.33 19.10
N PHE A 366 -9.26 -16.97 19.24
CA PHE A 366 -8.28 -17.77 19.99
C PHE A 366 -8.70 -17.99 21.44
N SER A 367 -9.11 -16.91 22.13
CA SER A 367 -9.55 -16.99 23.53
C SER A 367 -10.78 -17.89 23.69
N GLU A 368 -11.81 -17.70 22.85
CA GLU A 368 -13.01 -18.55 22.81
C GLU A 368 -12.67 -20.01 22.49
N HIS A 369 -11.78 -20.25 21.52
CA HIS A 369 -11.31 -21.61 21.19
C HIS A 369 -10.63 -22.29 22.39
N VAL A 370 -9.79 -21.57 23.14
CA VAL A 370 -9.13 -22.10 24.35
C VAL A 370 -10.14 -22.30 25.49
N MET A 371 -11.03 -21.35 25.78
CA MET A 371 -12.03 -21.49 26.85
C MET A 371 -12.99 -22.65 26.57
N GLY A 372 -13.55 -22.73 25.36
CA GLY A 372 -14.49 -23.78 24.95
C GLY A 372 -13.86 -25.18 24.96
N ARG A 373 -12.65 -25.35 24.39
CA ARG A 373 -11.92 -26.63 24.40
C ARG A 373 -11.52 -27.08 25.82
N LEU A 374 -11.41 -26.16 26.79
CA LEU A 374 -11.13 -26.46 28.19
C LEU A 374 -12.38 -26.55 29.08
N GLY A 375 -13.58 -26.32 28.53
CA GLY A 375 -14.84 -26.32 29.31
C GLY A 375 -14.90 -25.21 30.36
N ILE A 376 -14.29 -24.05 30.09
CA ILE A 376 -14.38 -22.87 30.95
C ILE A 376 -15.59 -22.05 30.51
N ILE A 377 -16.58 -21.91 31.39
CA ILE A 377 -17.81 -21.17 31.15
C ILE A 377 -17.84 -19.83 31.91
N GLN A 378 -18.73 -18.95 31.46
CA GLN A 378 -19.06 -17.70 32.12
C GLN A 378 -20.17 -17.90 33.15
N GLU A 379 -19.92 -17.53 34.40
CA GLU A 379 -20.79 -17.81 35.55
C GLU A 379 -21.78 -16.67 35.85
N ARG A 380 -21.51 -15.45 35.36
CA ARG A 380 -22.34 -14.26 35.64
C ARG A 380 -23.67 -14.31 34.90
N ASN A 381 -24.79 -14.14 35.62
CA ASN A 381 -26.09 -14.00 34.98
C ASN A 381 -26.31 -12.55 34.54
N LEU A 382 -26.00 -12.25 33.28
CA LEU A 382 -26.20 -10.92 32.68
C LEU A 382 -27.63 -10.37 32.80
N GLN A 383 -28.65 -11.23 32.92
CA GLN A 383 -30.04 -10.77 33.11
C GLN A 383 -30.34 -10.31 34.54
N ASN A 384 -29.46 -10.63 35.50
CA ASN A 384 -29.58 -10.26 36.90
C ASN A 384 -28.74 -9.01 37.25
N SER A 385 -29.36 -7.83 37.15
CA SER A 385 -28.74 -6.55 37.55
C SER A 385 -28.53 -6.37 39.07
N SER A 386 -28.86 -7.37 39.90
CA SER A 386 -28.55 -7.38 41.34
C SER A 386 -27.32 -8.22 41.72
N GLU A 387 -26.70 -8.93 40.76
CA GLU A 387 -25.48 -9.69 41.04
C GLU A 387 -24.30 -8.73 41.28
N PRO A 388 -23.56 -8.84 42.40
CA PRO A 388 -22.49 -7.90 42.74
C PRO A 388 -21.35 -7.91 41.70
N ILE A 389 -20.62 -6.80 41.60
CA ILE A 389 -19.46 -6.68 40.69
C ILE A 389 -18.29 -7.50 41.25
N ARG A 390 -17.84 -8.50 40.48
CA ARG A 390 -16.75 -9.41 40.84
C ARG A 390 -15.40 -8.70 40.64
N ILE A 391 -14.76 -8.28 41.74
CA ILE A 391 -13.42 -7.66 41.71
C ILE A 391 -12.38 -8.73 42.02
N THR A 392 -11.40 -8.95 41.13
CA THR A 392 -10.24 -9.80 41.41
C THR A 392 -8.99 -8.95 41.59
N LEU A 393 -8.38 -8.97 42.77
CA LEU A 393 -7.11 -8.29 43.08
C LEU A 393 -5.96 -9.28 43.02
N LEU A 394 -4.96 -9.00 42.17
CA LEU A 394 -3.77 -9.84 41.99
C LEU A 394 -2.69 -9.53 43.02
N SER A 395 -2.81 -10.14 44.21
CA SER A 395 -1.82 -10.03 45.30
C SER A 395 -0.44 -10.57 44.89
N ARG A 396 0.63 -9.88 45.30
CA ARG A 396 2.02 -10.18 44.91
C ARG A 396 2.93 -10.45 46.11
N GLY A 397 3.02 -11.71 46.52
CA GLY A 397 3.85 -12.16 47.66
C GLY A 397 5.38 -12.16 47.45
N THR A 398 5.92 -11.32 46.56
CA THR A 398 7.36 -11.22 46.21
C THR A 398 8.09 -10.20 47.08
N LYS A 399 9.38 -10.38 47.43
CA LYS A 399 10.13 -9.43 48.31
C LYS A 399 10.15 -7.99 47.76
N PHE A 400 10.36 -7.85 46.45
CA PHE A 400 10.61 -6.59 45.76
C PHE A 400 9.48 -6.21 44.79
N ARG A 401 8.22 -6.57 45.09
CA ARG A 401 7.04 -6.14 44.31
C ARG A 401 5.78 -6.39 45.13
N LYS A 402 5.54 -5.55 46.13
CA LYS A 402 4.39 -5.59 47.05
C LYS A 402 3.59 -4.30 47.05
N ILE A 403 2.29 -4.45 47.28
CA ILE A 403 1.44 -3.38 47.79
C ILE A 403 1.65 -3.37 49.32
N LEU A 404 2.19 -2.29 49.87
CA LEU A 404 2.58 -2.22 51.28
C LEU A 404 1.37 -2.11 52.21
N ASN A 405 0.33 -1.38 51.78
CA ASN A 405 -0.94 -1.28 52.49
C ASN A 405 -2.06 -2.14 51.85
N GLU A 406 -1.73 -3.34 51.34
CA GLU A 406 -2.69 -4.27 50.72
C GLU A 406 -3.88 -4.58 51.65
N ASN A 407 -3.66 -4.65 52.97
CA ASN A 407 -4.69 -4.88 53.98
C ASN A 407 -5.72 -3.72 54.08
N GLU A 408 -5.27 -2.47 53.92
CA GLU A 408 -6.16 -1.30 53.97
C GLU A 408 -7.01 -1.22 52.70
N ILE A 409 -6.37 -1.45 51.56
CA ILE A 409 -6.99 -1.48 50.23
C ILE A 409 -8.01 -2.62 50.12
N THR A 410 -7.67 -3.82 50.59
CA THR A 410 -8.60 -4.96 50.58
C THR A 410 -9.77 -4.76 51.53
N HIS A 411 -9.55 -4.18 52.73
CA HIS A 411 -10.64 -3.82 53.64
C HIS A 411 -11.58 -2.76 53.04
N ALA A 412 -11.04 -1.73 52.36
CA ALA A 412 -11.83 -0.71 51.68
C ALA A 412 -12.62 -1.26 50.47
N LEU A 413 -12.07 -2.25 49.75
CA LEU A 413 -12.75 -2.97 48.67
C LEU A 413 -13.86 -3.88 49.18
N ASP A 414 -13.63 -4.62 50.27
CA ASP A 414 -14.57 -5.59 50.84
C ASP A 414 -15.75 -4.91 51.56
N THR A 415 -15.53 -3.71 52.11
CA THR A 415 -16.58 -2.86 52.71
C THR A 415 -17.37 -2.03 51.69
N TYR A 416 -17.01 -2.06 50.40
CA TYR A 416 -17.70 -1.29 49.36
C TYR A 416 -19.00 -1.97 48.91
N PRO A 417 -20.16 -1.28 48.92
CA PRO A 417 -21.46 -1.90 48.66
C PRO A 417 -21.62 -2.33 47.19
N GLY A 418 -22.16 -3.54 46.98
CA GLY A 418 -22.44 -4.09 45.64
C GLY A 418 -21.22 -4.71 44.94
N VAL A 419 -20.11 -4.91 45.65
CA VAL A 419 -18.90 -5.60 45.17
C VAL A 419 -18.76 -6.97 45.82
N LYS A 420 -18.07 -7.88 45.13
CA LYS A 420 -17.57 -9.16 45.67
C LYS A 420 -16.07 -9.26 45.38
N LEU A 421 -15.24 -9.18 46.42
CA LEU A 421 -13.79 -9.23 46.30
C LEU A 421 -13.26 -10.67 46.22
N ASN A 422 -12.23 -10.87 45.39
CA ASN A 422 -11.44 -12.08 45.25
C ASN A 422 -9.95 -11.70 45.24
N VAL A 423 -9.28 -11.78 46.38
CA VAL A 423 -7.82 -11.60 46.45
C VAL A 423 -7.15 -12.88 45.99
N SER A 424 -6.60 -12.88 44.78
CA SER A 424 -5.98 -14.05 44.15
C SER A 424 -4.47 -13.86 44.00
N LYS A 425 -3.70 -14.80 44.56
CA LYS A 425 -2.24 -14.85 44.45
C LYS A 425 -1.86 -15.92 43.43
N TYR A 426 -1.69 -15.55 42.17
CA TYR A 426 -1.29 -16.49 41.12
C TYR A 426 0.18 -16.90 41.27
N SER A 427 0.38 -18.14 41.73
CA SER A 427 1.65 -18.84 41.92
C SER A 427 1.56 -20.25 41.33
N TRP A 428 2.66 -21.01 41.45
CA TRP A 428 2.74 -22.42 41.02
C TRP A 428 1.76 -23.34 41.76
N ASP A 429 1.23 -22.89 42.90
CA ASP A 429 0.33 -23.64 43.78
C ASP A 429 -1.13 -23.67 43.29
N ILE A 430 -1.51 -22.80 42.35
CA ILE A 430 -2.86 -22.73 41.76
C ILE A 430 -2.83 -23.33 40.34
N PRO A 431 -3.59 -24.41 40.05
CA PRO A 431 -3.65 -24.99 38.70
C PRO A 431 -4.02 -23.97 37.62
N PHE A 432 -3.38 -24.05 36.45
CA PHE A 432 -3.54 -23.03 35.41
C PHE A 432 -5.00 -22.82 34.95
N ILE A 433 -5.78 -23.90 34.86
CA ILE A 433 -7.21 -23.86 34.52
C ILE A 433 -8.04 -23.08 35.56
N GLU A 434 -7.64 -23.09 36.83
CA GLU A 434 -8.28 -22.33 37.92
C GLU A 434 -7.92 -20.84 37.85
N GLN A 435 -6.69 -20.51 37.45
CA GLN A 435 -6.29 -19.12 37.18
C GLN A 435 -7.09 -18.55 35.98
N LEU A 436 -7.29 -19.35 34.93
CA LEU A 436 -8.12 -18.97 33.78
C LEU A 436 -9.59 -18.79 34.18
N LYS A 437 -10.20 -19.73 34.92
CA LYS A 437 -11.57 -19.62 35.44
C LYS A 437 -11.80 -18.32 36.23
N ARG A 438 -10.89 -17.99 37.16
CA ARG A 438 -10.95 -16.75 37.96
C ARG A 438 -10.85 -15.49 37.10
N SER A 439 -9.94 -15.50 36.12
CA SER A 439 -9.76 -14.39 35.18
C SER A 439 -11.03 -14.19 34.33
N HIS A 440 -11.58 -15.27 33.80
CA HIS A 440 -12.79 -15.24 32.98
C HIS A 440 -14.04 -14.86 33.79
N ASN A 441 -14.07 -15.12 35.10
CA ASN A 441 -15.17 -14.79 35.99
C ASN A 441 -14.90 -13.55 36.87
N THR A 442 -14.28 -12.53 36.26
CA THR A 442 -14.00 -11.21 36.86
C THR A 442 -14.68 -10.10 36.06
N ASP A 443 -15.24 -9.10 36.75
CA ASP A 443 -15.87 -7.91 36.15
C ASP A 443 -15.01 -6.63 36.30
N LEU A 444 -14.07 -6.64 37.24
CA LEU A 444 -12.97 -5.67 37.37
C LEU A 444 -11.71 -6.39 37.91
N PHE A 445 -10.67 -6.48 37.08
CA PHE A 445 -9.39 -7.06 37.45
C PHE A 445 -8.43 -5.95 37.90
N ILE A 446 -7.73 -6.14 39.02
CA ILE A 446 -6.77 -5.17 39.56
C ILE A 446 -5.38 -5.81 39.61
N GLY A 447 -4.43 -5.22 38.89
CA GLY A 447 -3.03 -5.61 38.80
C GLY A 447 -2.06 -4.53 39.31
N MET A 448 -0.77 -4.85 39.29
CA MET A 448 0.31 -3.91 39.62
C MET A 448 1.50 -4.14 38.69
N HIS A 449 2.04 -3.08 38.10
CA HIS A 449 3.17 -3.07 37.14
C HIS A 449 3.06 -4.07 35.97
N GLY A 450 1.87 -4.20 35.38
CA GLY A 450 1.63 -5.03 34.20
C GLY A 450 1.48 -6.51 34.50
N ALA A 451 1.08 -6.89 35.72
CA ALA A 451 0.80 -8.28 36.08
C ALA A 451 -0.61 -8.74 35.70
N GLY A 452 -1.58 -7.82 35.63
CA GLY A 452 -2.95 -8.07 35.17
C GLY A 452 -3.08 -8.01 33.64
N LEU A 453 -2.23 -7.24 32.96
CA LEU A 453 -2.12 -7.26 31.48
C LEU A 453 -1.97 -8.68 30.91
N SER A 454 -1.22 -9.55 31.61
CA SER A 454 -1.02 -10.96 31.24
C SER A 454 -2.29 -11.83 31.30
N HIS A 455 -3.38 -11.33 31.88
CA HIS A 455 -4.69 -11.98 31.97
C HIS A 455 -5.74 -11.38 31.02
N ALA A 456 -5.47 -10.21 30.41
CA ALA A 456 -6.43 -9.45 29.62
C ALA A 456 -7.08 -10.25 28.49
N LEU A 457 -6.36 -11.20 27.90
CA LEU A 457 -6.82 -12.09 26.83
C LEU A 457 -7.98 -13.02 27.23
N PHE A 458 -8.17 -13.29 28.53
CA PHE A 458 -9.17 -14.24 29.05
C PHE A 458 -10.24 -13.60 29.93
N LEU A 459 -10.18 -12.28 30.15
CA LEU A 459 -11.25 -11.53 30.79
C LEU A 459 -12.50 -11.52 29.88
N PRO A 460 -13.73 -11.44 30.44
CA PRO A 460 -14.94 -11.31 29.63
C PRO A 460 -15.11 -9.90 29.05
N ASP A 461 -15.88 -9.79 27.98
CA ASP A 461 -16.00 -8.61 27.10
C ASP A 461 -16.49 -7.31 27.79
N TRP A 462 -17.00 -7.39 29.02
CA TRP A 462 -17.44 -6.25 29.84
C TRP A 462 -16.50 -5.91 31.00
N ALA A 463 -15.43 -6.68 31.20
CA ALA A 463 -14.51 -6.50 32.31
C ALA A 463 -13.58 -5.30 32.11
N ASN A 464 -13.30 -4.59 33.19
CA ASN A 464 -12.32 -3.53 33.22
C ASN A 464 -11.01 -4.01 33.87
N LEU A 465 -9.87 -3.43 33.45
CA LEU A 465 -8.56 -3.66 34.07
C LEU A 465 -8.07 -2.34 34.70
N PHE A 466 -7.57 -2.43 35.94
CA PHE A 466 -6.91 -1.36 36.68
C PHE A 466 -5.46 -1.82 36.98
N GLU A 467 -4.44 -1.08 36.54
CA GLU A 467 -3.03 -1.40 36.79
C GLU A 467 -2.37 -0.33 37.66
N LEU A 468 -1.92 -0.73 38.85
CA LEU A 468 -1.18 0.15 39.76
C LEU A 468 0.23 0.41 39.21
N GLY A 469 0.59 1.70 39.09
CA GLY A 469 1.94 2.14 38.70
C GLY A 469 2.28 2.04 37.21
N VAL A 470 1.30 2.05 36.29
CA VAL A 470 1.51 2.08 34.82
C VAL A 470 0.41 2.90 34.13
N SER A 471 0.71 3.67 33.09
CA SER A 471 -0.10 4.78 32.55
C SER A 471 -1.45 4.47 31.84
N TYR A 472 -2.14 3.35 32.12
CA TYR A 472 -3.41 2.98 31.48
C TYR A 472 -4.47 2.58 32.51
N THR A 473 -5.64 3.25 32.51
CA THR A 473 -6.71 3.14 33.53
C THR A 473 -6.12 3.06 34.94
N THR A 474 -5.52 4.17 35.36
CA THR A 474 -4.44 4.17 36.34
C THR A 474 -4.63 5.23 37.42
N TRP A 475 -3.62 5.34 38.27
CA TRP A 475 -3.44 6.39 39.24
C TRP A 475 -3.36 7.79 38.59
N GLU A 476 -4.25 8.70 38.96
CA GLU A 476 -4.34 10.04 38.34
C GLU A 476 -3.55 11.13 39.09
N ASN A 477 -2.91 10.81 40.24
CA ASN A 477 -2.20 11.78 41.07
C ASN A 477 -0.93 11.17 41.69
N GLU A 478 0.23 11.42 41.08
CA GLU A 478 1.51 10.78 41.44
C GLU A 478 1.95 11.07 42.89
N ASP A 479 1.65 12.25 43.44
CA ASP A 479 1.94 12.63 44.84
C ASP A 479 1.24 11.73 45.89
N LYS A 480 0.29 10.89 45.44
CA LYS A 480 -0.45 9.93 46.28
C LYS A 480 0.04 8.48 46.16
N VAL A 481 1.12 8.22 45.43
CA VAL A 481 1.85 6.94 45.47
C VAL A 481 3.14 7.15 46.27
N VAL A 482 3.34 6.37 47.32
CA VAL A 482 4.59 6.40 48.09
C VAL A 482 5.39 5.14 47.79
N GLU A 483 6.53 5.31 47.11
CA GLU A 483 7.49 4.22 46.94
C GLU A 483 8.31 4.03 48.23
N HIS A 484 8.43 2.79 48.70
CA HIS A 484 9.19 2.44 49.89
C HIS A 484 10.00 1.16 49.65
N THR A 485 11.25 1.34 49.20
CA THR A 485 12.15 0.23 48.83
C THR A 485 13.41 0.26 49.71
N GLU A 486 13.41 -0.53 50.79
CA GLU A 486 14.53 -0.62 51.75
C GLU A 486 15.80 -1.28 51.17
N GLU A 487 15.63 -2.20 50.22
CA GLU A 487 16.71 -2.90 49.52
C GLU A 487 16.40 -2.97 48.01
N LEU A 488 17.41 -2.77 47.16
CA LEU A 488 17.28 -2.91 45.71
C LEU A 488 17.40 -4.38 45.25
N HIS A 489 16.77 -4.72 44.13
CA HIS A 489 16.81 -6.07 43.56
C HIS A 489 18.23 -6.46 43.08
N PRO A 490 18.83 -7.56 43.57
CA PRO A 490 20.28 -7.84 43.41
C PRO A 490 20.74 -8.16 41.98
N GLN A 491 19.81 -8.45 41.05
CA GLN A 491 20.11 -8.62 39.61
C GLN A 491 19.51 -7.52 38.72
N TYR A 492 18.63 -6.68 39.24
CA TYR A 492 17.84 -5.70 38.47
C TYR A 492 17.74 -4.39 39.24
N SER A 493 18.91 -3.90 39.67
CA SER A 493 19.05 -2.69 40.48
C SER A 493 18.35 -1.49 39.85
N ASP A 494 17.66 -0.70 40.69
CA ASP A 494 16.98 0.56 40.34
C ASP A 494 15.78 0.46 39.38
N HIS A 495 15.30 -0.74 39.00
CA HIS A 495 14.17 -0.86 38.06
C HIS A 495 12.77 -0.80 38.74
N PRO A 496 11.84 0.12 38.39
CA PRO A 496 10.54 0.31 39.08
C PRO A 496 9.65 -0.94 39.25
N LYS A 497 9.58 -1.81 38.24
CA LYS A 497 8.92 -3.15 38.28
C LYS A 497 9.35 -4.04 39.46
N PHE A 498 10.48 -3.74 40.12
CA PHE A 498 11.05 -4.45 41.25
C PHE A 498 11.19 -3.55 42.51
N ARG A 499 10.15 -2.75 42.78
CA ARG A 499 10.02 -1.87 43.95
C ARG A 499 8.71 -2.11 44.69
N ASN A 500 8.59 -1.62 45.93
CA ASN A 500 7.38 -1.75 46.75
C ASN A 500 6.67 -0.40 46.93
N TYR A 501 5.34 -0.40 46.96
CA TYR A 501 4.51 0.81 46.88
C TYR A 501 3.35 0.82 47.87
N ALA A 502 3.06 1.98 48.45
CA ALA A 502 1.84 2.28 49.19
C ALA A 502 0.98 3.29 48.41
N PHE A 503 -0.35 3.22 48.56
CA PHE A 503 -1.30 4.01 47.77
C PHE A 503 -2.35 4.67 48.68
N ASP A 504 -2.70 5.94 48.45
CA ASP A 504 -3.81 6.60 49.18
C ASP A 504 -5.14 5.86 48.99
N VAL A 505 -5.64 5.26 50.05
CA VAL A 505 -6.87 4.45 50.03
C VAL A 505 -8.07 5.23 49.49
N ARG A 506 -8.14 6.55 49.72
CA ARG A 506 -9.24 7.39 49.20
C ARG A 506 -9.17 7.55 47.68
N GLU A 507 -7.98 7.77 47.15
CA GLU A 507 -7.73 7.85 45.71
C GLU A 507 -7.95 6.51 45.02
N PHE A 508 -7.48 5.41 45.63
CA PHE A 508 -7.72 4.06 45.15
C PHE A 508 -9.23 3.80 45.01
N MET A 509 -10.01 4.08 46.05
CA MET A 509 -11.47 3.86 46.01
C MET A 509 -12.19 4.81 45.04
N ARG A 510 -11.74 6.06 44.87
CA ARG A 510 -12.25 6.98 43.83
C ARG A 510 -12.11 6.39 42.42
N LEU A 511 -10.99 5.75 42.13
CA LEU A 511 -10.71 5.10 40.84
C LEU A 511 -11.51 3.80 40.69
N VAL A 512 -11.63 2.99 41.75
CA VAL A 512 -12.49 1.80 41.76
C VAL A 512 -13.95 2.17 41.52
N GLU A 513 -14.51 3.16 42.22
CA GLU A 513 -15.89 3.63 42.03
C GLU A 513 -16.20 3.97 40.57
N ARG A 514 -15.32 4.76 39.94
CA ARG A 514 -15.45 5.17 38.53
C ARG A 514 -15.43 3.94 37.60
N THR A 515 -14.60 2.95 37.92
CA THR A 515 -14.44 1.74 37.12
C THR A 515 -15.59 0.74 37.32
N VAL A 516 -16.08 0.60 38.56
CA VAL A 516 -17.30 -0.17 38.91
C VAL A 516 -18.53 0.41 38.22
N LYS A 517 -18.65 1.74 38.12
CA LYS A 517 -19.70 2.41 37.34
C LYS A 517 -19.61 2.04 35.85
N LYS A 518 -18.40 2.01 35.26
CA LYS A 518 -18.18 1.56 33.87
C LYS A 518 -18.52 0.08 33.65
N SER A 519 -18.10 -0.85 34.53
CA SER A 519 -18.45 -2.28 34.41
C SER A 519 -19.97 -2.48 34.47
N ASN A 520 -20.70 -1.79 35.36
CA ASN A 520 -22.17 -1.87 35.42
C ASN A 520 -22.84 -1.41 34.12
N SER A 521 -22.39 -0.31 33.51
CA SER A 521 -22.89 0.14 32.21
C SER A 521 -22.61 -0.88 31.09
N ALA A 522 -21.40 -1.46 31.05
CA ALA A 522 -21.04 -2.48 30.06
C ALA A 522 -21.87 -3.77 30.20
N ILE A 523 -22.01 -4.30 31.43
CA ILE A 523 -22.86 -5.45 31.74
C ILE A 523 -24.31 -5.20 31.30
N THR A 524 -24.84 -4.02 31.59
CA THR A 524 -26.22 -3.63 31.20
C THR A 524 -26.39 -3.54 29.69
N LEU A 525 -25.37 -3.08 28.96
CA LEU A 525 -25.38 -3.04 27.50
C LEU A 525 -25.45 -4.45 26.91
N VAL A 526 -24.51 -5.34 27.27
CA VAL A 526 -24.45 -6.72 26.77
C VAL A 526 -25.72 -7.50 27.14
N ALA A 527 -26.25 -7.30 28.35
CA ALA A 527 -27.52 -7.91 28.77
C ALA A 527 -28.72 -7.48 27.89
N ASN A 528 -28.76 -6.21 27.48
CA ASN A 528 -29.79 -5.68 26.59
C ASN A 528 -29.58 -6.11 25.13
N GLU A 529 -28.34 -6.23 24.67
CA GLU A 529 -28.02 -6.80 23.35
C GLU A 529 -28.44 -8.28 23.27
N MET A 530 -28.16 -9.09 24.29
CA MET A 530 -28.67 -10.47 24.36
C MET A 530 -30.20 -10.50 24.39
N ARG A 531 -30.86 -9.65 25.18
CA ARG A 531 -32.33 -9.53 25.16
C ARG A 531 -32.87 -9.10 23.79
N LEU A 532 -32.15 -8.26 23.06
CA LEU A 532 -32.49 -7.87 21.69
C LEU A 532 -32.24 -8.99 20.69
N VAL A 533 -31.26 -9.87 20.88
CA VAL A 533 -31.08 -11.10 20.07
C VAL A 533 -32.16 -12.15 20.38
N TYR A 534 -32.69 -12.18 21.61
CA TYR A 534 -33.85 -13.02 21.98
C TYR A 534 -35.20 -12.43 21.55
N LEU A 535 -35.40 -11.11 21.58
CA LEU A 535 -36.58 -10.42 21.03
C LEU A 535 -36.54 -10.34 19.50
N ALA A 536 -35.33 -10.30 18.94
CA ALA A 536 -35.10 -10.68 17.56
C ALA A 536 -35.68 -12.06 17.37
N SER A 537 -35.30 -13.05 18.17
CA SER A 537 -35.81 -14.43 18.14
C SER A 537 -37.29 -14.61 18.53
N ALA A 538 -38.18 -13.65 18.19
CA ALA A 538 -39.62 -13.62 18.49
C ALA A 538 -40.58 -13.03 17.41
N LEU A 539 -40.15 -12.67 16.18
CA LEU A 539 -41.03 -12.09 15.13
C LEU A 539 -41.17 -12.84 13.78
N ARG A 540 -40.13 -13.50 13.26
CA ARG A 540 -40.07 -14.14 11.92
C ARG A 540 -40.74 -15.51 11.86
N PHE A 541 -40.74 -16.25 12.95
CA PHE A 541 -41.39 -17.56 13.08
C PHE A 541 -42.91 -17.33 13.23
N ARG A 542 -43.30 -16.25 13.94
CA ARG A 542 -44.62 -15.57 13.80
C ARG A 542 -44.95 -15.17 12.35
N TYR A 543 -43.97 -14.80 11.54
CA TYR A 543 -44.13 -14.47 10.11
C TYR A 543 -44.15 -15.71 9.18
N GLN A 544 -43.65 -16.87 9.63
CA GLN A 544 -43.71 -18.14 8.87
C GLN A 544 -45.03 -18.89 9.04
N LEU A 545 -45.75 -18.68 10.16
CA LEU A 545 -47.05 -19.31 10.43
C LEU A 545 -48.26 -18.61 9.77
N GLY A 546 -48.06 -17.48 9.11
CA GLY A 546 -49.13 -16.57 8.65
C GLY A 546 -49.69 -16.82 7.24
N ARG A 547 -50.14 -18.03 6.88
CA ARG A 547 -50.65 -18.32 5.51
C ARG A 547 -52.11 -18.80 5.45
N SER A 548 -53.07 -17.90 5.67
CA SER A 548 -54.49 -18.15 5.37
C SER A 548 -55.32 -16.87 5.06
N SER A 549 -56.45 -17.08 4.36
CA SER A 549 -57.58 -16.15 4.13
C SER A 549 -57.35 -14.72 3.59
N ARG A 550 -57.49 -14.59 2.25
CA ARG A 550 -58.34 -13.66 1.46
C ARG A 550 -58.70 -12.23 1.97
N ILE A 551 -58.84 -11.32 0.98
CA ILE A 551 -59.57 -10.01 0.99
C ILE A 551 -58.79 -8.87 1.69
N HIS A 552 -58.71 -7.61 1.20
CA HIS A 552 -59.38 -6.91 0.08
C HIS A 552 -58.40 -6.04 -0.76
N ARG A 553 -58.87 -5.41 -1.85
CA ARG A 553 -58.11 -4.37 -2.59
C ARG A 553 -58.42 -2.98 -2.02
N GLY A 554 -57.41 -2.13 -1.80
CA GLY A 554 -57.62 -0.71 -1.47
C GLY A 554 -56.33 0.10 -1.23
N SER A 555 -56.39 1.41 -1.53
CA SER A 555 -55.59 2.46 -0.89
C SER A 555 -54.05 2.53 -1.05
N VAL A 556 -53.46 2.01 -2.13
CA VAL A 556 -52.05 2.36 -2.50
C VAL A 556 -51.97 3.67 -3.31
N ALA A 557 -53.10 4.17 -3.84
CA ALA A 557 -53.15 5.36 -4.70
C ALA A 557 -52.96 6.70 -3.97
N ALA A 558 -53.08 6.75 -2.63
CA ALA A 558 -53.13 8.02 -1.88
C ALA A 558 -51.74 8.62 -1.55
N ILE A 559 -50.70 7.80 -1.39
CA ILE A 559 -49.41 8.24 -0.81
C ILE A 559 -48.44 8.78 -1.89
N LYS A 560 -48.60 8.41 -3.16
CA LYS A 560 -47.74 8.89 -4.27
C LYS A 560 -47.98 10.36 -4.70
N CYS A 561 -48.85 11.11 -4.02
CA CYS A 561 -49.29 12.45 -4.46
C CYS A 561 -48.79 13.63 -3.59
N ILE A 562 -47.94 13.39 -2.59
CA ILE A 562 -47.54 14.44 -1.61
C ILE A 562 -46.10 14.95 -1.80
N PHE A 563 -45.21 14.18 -2.44
CA PHE A 563 -43.79 14.55 -2.63
C PHE A 563 -43.42 15.05 -4.04
N SER A 564 -44.38 15.63 -4.77
CA SER A 564 -44.19 16.09 -6.16
C SER A 564 -44.52 17.57 -6.38
N ARG A 565 -44.39 18.43 -5.35
CA ARG A 565 -44.55 19.88 -5.51
C ARG A 565 -43.87 20.75 -4.44
N TRP A 566 -42.56 20.97 -4.58
CA TRP A 566 -41.91 22.22 -4.16
C TRP A 566 -40.62 22.41 -4.98
N ASN A 567 -40.72 23.19 -6.06
CA ASN A 567 -39.62 23.42 -7.00
C ASN A 567 -39.72 24.82 -7.60
N SER A 568 -39.16 25.82 -6.90
CA SER A 568 -38.91 27.17 -7.41
C SER A 568 -38.04 27.94 -6.40
N GLY A 569 -36.73 28.08 -6.69
CA GLY A 569 -35.79 28.74 -5.77
C GLY A 569 -34.34 28.74 -6.25
N HIS A 570 -34.02 29.59 -7.22
CA HIS A 570 -32.65 30.03 -7.60
C HIS A 570 -31.58 28.94 -7.75
N VAL A 571 -31.44 28.43 -8.98
CA VAL A 571 -30.27 27.65 -9.41
C VAL A 571 -29.03 28.56 -9.46
N HIS A 572 -28.19 28.52 -8.44
CA HIS A 572 -26.80 28.97 -8.56
C HIS A 572 -25.94 27.83 -9.11
N SER A 573 -25.99 27.63 -10.42
CA SER A 573 -24.92 26.94 -11.13
C SER A 573 -23.66 27.79 -11.03
N THR A 574 -22.69 27.35 -10.23
CA THR A 574 -21.34 27.95 -10.24
C THR A 574 -20.47 27.20 -11.23
N THR A 575 -20.65 27.50 -12.52
CA THR A 575 -19.74 27.04 -13.58
C THR A 575 -18.32 27.46 -13.23
N PRO A 576 -17.31 26.56 -13.25
CA PRO A 576 -15.92 26.96 -13.05
C PRO A 576 -15.47 27.92 -14.18
N PRO A 577 -14.47 28.78 -13.95
CA PRO A 577 -14.09 29.79 -14.91
C PRO A 577 -13.47 29.16 -16.16
N VAL A 578 -14.14 29.33 -17.32
CA VAL A 578 -13.48 29.20 -18.62
C VAL A 578 -12.52 30.39 -18.75
N PHE A 579 -11.23 30.12 -18.92
CA PHE A 579 -10.18 31.14 -18.92
C PHE A 579 -10.15 31.93 -20.25
N ASP A 580 -11.06 32.90 -20.38
CA ASP A 580 -11.16 33.82 -21.52
C ASP A 580 -10.03 34.88 -21.47
N SER A 581 -8.82 34.47 -21.86
CA SER A 581 -7.62 35.30 -21.83
C SER A 581 -7.24 35.82 -23.23
N LYS A 582 -7.93 36.88 -23.67
CA LYS A 582 -7.52 37.68 -24.85
C LYS A 582 -6.26 38.54 -24.63
N VAL A 583 -5.55 38.31 -23.52
CA VAL A 583 -4.31 38.96 -23.12
C VAL A 583 -3.49 37.93 -22.35
N GLY A 584 -2.26 37.69 -22.82
CA GLY A 584 -1.35 36.68 -22.26
C GLY A 584 -0.78 37.06 -20.90
N PHE A 585 0.03 36.16 -20.34
CA PHE A 585 0.57 36.30 -19.00
C PHE A 585 1.70 37.36 -18.93
N THR A 586 1.42 38.52 -18.31
CA THR A 586 2.32 39.70 -18.32
C THR A 586 2.91 40.11 -16.97
N ASP A 587 2.28 39.79 -15.83
CA ASP A 587 2.78 40.13 -14.48
C ASP A 587 2.79 38.88 -13.58
N TYR A 588 3.99 38.32 -13.39
CA TYR A 588 4.20 37.09 -12.63
C TYR A 588 3.87 37.25 -11.13
N GLU A 589 4.35 38.31 -10.48
CA GLU A 589 4.19 38.49 -9.03
C GLU A 589 2.74 38.85 -8.66
N LYS A 590 2.01 39.56 -9.54
CA LYS A 590 0.58 39.79 -9.37
C LYS A 590 -0.21 38.49 -9.45
N GLU A 591 -0.08 37.71 -10.52
CA GLU A 591 -0.85 36.47 -10.66
C GLU A 591 -0.46 35.46 -9.56
N ARG A 592 0.81 35.39 -9.14
CA ARG A 592 1.25 34.59 -7.97
C ARG A 592 0.48 34.94 -6.69
N ARG A 593 0.28 36.23 -6.41
CA ARG A 593 -0.39 36.75 -5.21
C ARG A 593 -1.92 36.62 -5.28
N GLU A 594 -2.50 36.80 -6.47
CA GLU A 594 -3.95 36.86 -6.69
C GLU A 594 -4.55 35.54 -7.18
N PHE A 595 -3.73 34.51 -7.40
CA PHE A 595 -4.19 33.19 -7.84
C PHE A 595 -5.14 32.53 -6.83
N HIS A 596 -6.36 32.23 -7.29
CA HIS A 596 -7.28 31.34 -6.61
C HIS A 596 -8.05 30.51 -7.64
N ILE A 597 -8.13 29.20 -7.43
CA ILE A 597 -9.06 28.32 -8.14
C ILE A 597 -10.01 27.71 -7.11
N ARG A 598 -11.30 28.02 -7.25
CA ARG A 598 -12.37 27.36 -6.49
C ARG A 598 -12.65 26.02 -7.13
N VAL A 599 -12.29 24.93 -6.47
CA VAL A 599 -12.68 23.58 -6.86
C VAL A 599 -14.19 23.41 -6.60
N PRO A 600 -15.02 23.09 -7.62
CA PRO A 600 -16.43 22.74 -7.41
C PRO A 600 -16.54 21.33 -6.83
N GLU A 601 -17.70 20.96 -6.28
CA GLU A 601 -17.96 19.59 -5.78
C GLU A 601 -17.89 18.56 -6.92
N TYR A 602 -18.53 18.88 -8.04
CA TYR A 602 -18.54 18.10 -9.27
C TYR A 602 -17.70 18.79 -10.35
N PHE A 603 -16.85 18.03 -11.05
CA PHE A 603 -16.07 18.53 -12.18
C PHE A 603 -15.88 17.42 -13.22
N ASN A 604 -16.09 17.76 -14.48
CA ASN A 604 -15.79 16.90 -15.61
C ASN A 604 -15.21 17.76 -16.75
N PHE A 605 -13.98 17.48 -17.19
CA PHE A 605 -13.34 18.27 -18.24
C PHE A 605 -14.01 18.12 -19.61
N ALA A 606 -14.77 17.04 -19.84
CA ALA A 606 -15.61 16.94 -21.04
C ALA A 606 -16.61 18.11 -21.15
N ASN A 607 -17.11 18.62 -20.01
CA ASN A 607 -18.03 19.76 -20.01
C ASN A 607 -17.35 21.08 -20.44
N VAL A 608 -16.03 21.22 -20.23
CA VAL A 608 -15.26 22.38 -20.72
C VAL A 608 -15.24 22.41 -22.25
N LEU A 609 -15.19 21.23 -22.90
CA LEU A 609 -15.29 21.13 -24.36
C LEU A 609 -16.72 21.42 -24.86
N ASP A 610 -17.73 20.95 -24.15
CA ASP A 610 -19.13 21.24 -24.45
C ASP A 610 -19.46 22.75 -24.27
N ASP A 611 -18.82 23.43 -23.32
CA ASP A 611 -18.90 24.90 -23.15
C ASP A 611 -18.21 25.65 -24.30
N TRP A 612 -17.03 25.20 -24.76
CA TRP A 612 -16.41 25.77 -25.96
C TRP A 612 -17.24 25.53 -27.22
N ALA A 613 -17.87 24.35 -27.37
CA ALA A 613 -18.79 24.05 -28.46
C ALA A 613 -20.07 24.92 -28.43
N GLN A 614 -20.56 25.28 -27.24
CA GLN A 614 -21.65 26.26 -27.08
C GLN A 614 -21.20 27.68 -27.46
N LYS A 615 -19.99 28.10 -27.05
CA LYS A 615 -19.41 29.38 -27.46
C LYS A 615 -19.23 29.48 -28.98
N GLU A 616 -18.74 28.42 -29.65
CA GLU A 616 -18.70 28.33 -31.11
C GLU A 616 -20.07 28.57 -31.74
N LYS A 617 -21.10 27.82 -31.30
CA LYS A 617 -22.47 27.93 -31.82
C LYS A 617 -23.06 29.33 -31.65
N ALA A 618 -22.82 29.98 -30.50
CA ALA A 618 -23.30 31.33 -30.21
C ALA A 618 -22.60 32.42 -31.06
N LEU A 619 -21.31 32.25 -31.38
CA LEU A 619 -20.57 33.17 -32.25
C LEU A 619 -21.02 33.05 -33.71
N VAL A 620 -21.30 31.83 -34.18
CA VAL A 620 -21.86 31.55 -35.51
C VAL A 620 -23.26 32.15 -35.65
N SER A 621 -24.16 31.97 -34.66
CA SER A 621 -25.51 32.57 -34.72
C SER A 621 -25.50 34.10 -34.73
N ASN A 622 -24.45 34.72 -34.20
CA ASN A 622 -24.31 36.17 -34.10
C ASN A 622 -23.48 36.80 -35.23
N GLN A 623 -22.98 36.00 -36.20
CA GLN A 623 -22.14 36.45 -37.33
C GLN A 623 -20.82 37.16 -36.91
N THR A 624 -20.40 37.05 -35.65
CA THR A 624 -19.27 37.81 -35.08
C THR A 624 -17.93 37.07 -35.12
N GLY A 625 -17.88 35.81 -35.56
CA GLY A 625 -16.64 35.07 -35.76
C GLY A 625 -16.84 33.56 -35.87
N GLU A 626 -15.94 32.89 -36.60
CA GLU A 626 -15.95 31.44 -36.80
C GLU A 626 -14.62 30.81 -36.38
N ARG A 627 -14.66 29.65 -35.71
CA ARG A 627 -13.54 28.70 -35.72
C ARG A 627 -13.51 27.97 -37.07
N THR A 628 -12.97 28.66 -38.07
CA THR A 628 -12.84 28.17 -39.46
C THR A 628 -11.89 26.97 -39.56
N GLU A 629 -11.80 26.32 -40.74
CA GLU A 629 -10.77 25.31 -41.02
C GLU A 629 -9.32 25.79 -40.79
N LYS A 630 -9.07 27.10 -40.69
CA LYS A 630 -7.75 27.68 -40.40
C LYS A 630 -7.42 27.65 -38.90
N ASN A 631 -8.42 27.55 -38.02
CA ASN A 631 -8.27 27.32 -36.58
C ASN A 631 -9.36 26.33 -36.10
N PRO A 632 -9.16 25.02 -36.29
CA PRO A 632 -9.99 23.96 -35.69
C PRO A 632 -9.60 23.72 -34.21
N ALA A 633 -10.41 23.04 -33.41
CA ALA A 633 -10.06 22.66 -32.03
C ALA A 633 -9.02 21.52 -31.98
N PHE A 634 -9.02 20.68 -33.01
CA PHE A 634 -8.08 19.58 -33.21
C PHE A 634 -7.66 19.51 -34.68
N TRP A 635 -6.35 19.33 -34.93
CA TRP A 635 -5.79 19.16 -36.27
C TRP A 635 -4.76 18.02 -36.26
N TRP A 636 -5.09 16.93 -36.94
CA TRP A 636 -4.22 15.79 -37.15
C TRP A 636 -3.74 15.73 -38.61
N VAL A 637 -2.49 15.32 -38.81
CA VAL A 637 -1.83 15.19 -40.12
C VAL A 637 -0.94 13.93 -40.11
N ASP A 638 -0.94 13.12 -41.17
CA ASP A 638 0.02 12.02 -41.35
C ASP A 638 1.20 12.35 -42.29
N ASP A 639 2.16 11.44 -42.37
CA ASP A 639 3.33 11.53 -43.25
C ASP A 639 3.01 11.39 -44.75
N LYS A 640 1.80 10.95 -45.10
CA LYS A 640 1.25 10.94 -46.47
C LYS A 640 0.51 12.24 -46.81
N GLY A 641 0.31 13.13 -45.83
CA GLY A 641 -0.35 14.43 -45.99
C GLY A 641 -1.88 14.39 -45.85
N LYS A 642 -2.48 13.26 -45.45
CA LYS A 642 -3.90 13.17 -45.04
C LYS A 642 -4.08 14.08 -43.82
N GLN A 643 -5.23 14.77 -43.74
CA GLN A 643 -5.52 15.68 -42.64
C GLN A 643 -6.92 15.42 -42.08
N ILE A 644 -7.07 15.56 -40.77
CA ILE A 644 -8.35 15.52 -40.05
C ILE A 644 -8.42 16.76 -39.18
N LYS A 645 -9.54 17.48 -39.26
CA LYS A 645 -9.81 18.72 -38.51
C LYS A 645 -11.17 18.63 -37.85
N TRP A 646 -11.26 19.04 -36.58
CA TRP A 646 -12.52 19.10 -35.84
C TRP A 646 -12.65 20.43 -35.10
N SER A 647 -13.82 21.09 -35.17
CA SER A 647 -14.24 22.14 -34.22
C SER A 647 -14.51 21.56 -32.82
N PHE A 648 -14.73 22.40 -31.79
CA PHE A 648 -15.15 21.89 -30.48
C PHE A 648 -16.53 21.22 -30.56
N GLN A 649 -17.44 21.68 -31.42
CA GLN A 649 -18.67 20.96 -31.74
C GLN A 649 -18.40 19.55 -32.28
N GLN A 650 -17.55 19.41 -33.31
CA GLN A 650 -17.27 18.10 -33.90
C GLN A 650 -16.54 17.18 -32.91
N LEU A 651 -15.57 17.70 -32.16
CA LEU A 651 -14.90 16.98 -31.07
C LEU A 651 -15.88 16.52 -29.98
N THR A 652 -16.88 17.33 -29.66
CA THR A 652 -17.97 16.99 -28.73
C THR A 652 -18.83 15.86 -29.26
N GLU A 653 -19.37 15.99 -30.47
CA GLU A 653 -20.23 14.97 -31.08
C GLU A 653 -19.50 13.64 -31.31
N ASN A 654 -18.23 13.69 -31.72
CA ASN A 654 -17.38 12.52 -31.91
C ASN A 654 -17.02 11.84 -30.57
N SER A 655 -16.65 12.59 -29.54
CA SER A 655 -16.36 12.00 -28.21
C SER A 655 -17.60 11.43 -27.53
N ARG A 656 -18.81 11.96 -27.81
CA ARG A 656 -20.09 11.36 -27.37
C ARG A 656 -20.39 10.03 -28.10
N ARG A 657 -20.09 9.92 -29.41
CA ARG A 657 -20.14 8.63 -30.14
C ARG A 657 -19.21 7.61 -29.50
N THR A 658 -17.95 7.97 -29.25
CA THR A 658 -16.98 7.08 -28.59
C THR A 658 -17.43 6.70 -27.17
N ALA A 659 -17.99 7.62 -26.39
CA ALA A 659 -18.53 7.33 -25.06
C ALA A 659 -19.67 6.28 -25.10
N ASN A 660 -20.53 6.34 -26.11
CA ASN A 660 -21.56 5.33 -26.36
C ASN A 660 -20.98 3.97 -26.82
N VAL A 661 -19.88 3.94 -27.57
CA VAL A 661 -19.15 2.70 -27.89
C VAL A 661 -18.55 2.06 -26.63
N LEU A 662 -17.99 2.87 -25.72
CA LEU A 662 -17.43 2.38 -24.46
C LEU A 662 -18.52 1.83 -23.54
N ALA A 663 -19.51 2.64 -23.16
CA ALA A 663 -20.55 2.25 -22.21
C ALA A 663 -21.49 1.14 -22.77
N GLY A 664 -21.74 1.15 -24.09
CA GLY A 664 -22.59 0.15 -24.75
C GLY A 664 -21.83 -1.12 -25.15
N ALA A 665 -20.96 -1.03 -26.16
CA ALA A 665 -20.36 -2.21 -26.78
C ALA A 665 -19.16 -2.79 -26.01
N CYS A 666 -18.46 -1.97 -25.20
CA CYS A 666 -17.35 -2.44 -24.37
C CYS A 666 -17.79 -2.75 -22.91
N GLU A 667 -19.07 -2.49 -22.59
CA GLU A 667 -19.74 -2.67 -21.29
C GLU A 667 -19.03 -2.04 -20.06
N VAL A 668 -18.16 -1.05 -20.27
CA VAL A 668 -17.43 -0.41 -19.17
C VAL A 668 -18.37 0.45 -18.31
N GLN A 669 -18.23 0.31 -16.98
CA GLN A 669 -19.04 1.02 -15.99
C GLN A 669 -18.27 2.19 -15.40
N ARG A 670 -18.94 3.17 -14.78
CA ARG A 670 -18.27 4.26 -14.05
C ARG A 670 -17.31 3.70 -13.00
N GLY A 671 -16.07 4.21 -12.97
CA GLY A 671 -14.97 3.72 -12.15
C GLY A 671 -14.17 2.53 -12.73
N ASP A 672 -14.64 1.86 -13.78
CA ASP A 672 -13.82 0.86 -14.49
C ASP A 672 -12.59 1.53 -15.11
N ARG A 673 -11.48 0.79 -15.15
CA ARG A 673 -10.18 1.24 -15.66
C ARG A 673 -9.99 0.81 -17.11
N VAL A 674 -9.73 1.77 -17.99
CA VAL A 674 -9.61 1.57 -19.44
C VAL A 674 -8.17 1.79 -19.86
N MET A 675 -7.48 0.72 -20.29
CA MET A 675 -6.11 0.81 -20.78
C MET A 675 -6.08 1.20 -22.25
N VAL A 676 -5.24 2.17 -22.63
CA VAL A 676 -5.21 2.70 -24.01
C VAL A 676 -3.77 2.70 -24.53
N ILE A 677 -3.49 1.82 -25.50
CA ILE A 677 -2.19 1.66 -26.15
C ILE A 677 -2.39 1.92 -27.65
N LEU A 678 -2.35 3.19 -28.02
CA LEU A 678 -2.52 3.65 -29.40
C LEU A 678 -1.37 4.60 -29.78
N PRO A 679 -0.91 4.61 -31.04
CA PRO A 679 -0.03 5.66 -31.53
C PRO A 679 -0.80 6.99 -31.65
N ARG A 680 -0.20 8.01 -32.24
CA ARG A 680 -0.83 9.34 -32.42
C ARG A 680 -1.95 9.31 -33.47
N LEU A 681 -3.04 8.59 -33.21
CA LEU A 681 -4.25 8.51 -34.04
C LEU A 681 -5.37 9.38 -33.45
N PRO A 682 -6.25 10.02 -34.26
CA PRO A 682 -7.32 10.90 -33.78
C PRO A 682 -8.21 10.25 -32.70
N GLU A 683 -8.44 8.95 -32.82
CA GLU A 683 -9.22 8.13 -31.90
C GLU A 683 -8.69 8.19 -30.46
N TRP A 684 -7.37 8.31 -30.23
CA TRP A 684 -6.81 8.41 -28.87
C TRP A 684 -7.37 9.63 -28.12
N TRP A 685 -7.54 10.75 -28.80
CA TRP A 685 -8.15 11.96 -28.24
C TRP A 685 -9.65 11.80 -27.99
N LEU A 686 -10.37 11.13 -28.91
CA LEU A 686 -11.80 10.83 -28.72
C LEU A 686 -12.02 9.89 -27.52
N ILE A 687 -11.18 8.86 -27.38
CA ILE A 687 -11.19 7.90 -26.28
C ILE A 687 -10.88 8.59 -24.95
N ASN A 688 -9.88 9.48 -24.92
CA ASN A 688 -9.53 10.24 -23.73
C ASN A 688 -10.75 10.99 -23.18
N ILE A 689 -11.40 11.80 -24.03
CA ILE A 689 -12.61 12.55 -23.64
C ILE A 689 -13.83 11.64 -23.40
N ALA A 690 -13.96 10.53 -24.12
CA ALA A 690 -15.03 9.57 -23.91
C ALA A 690 -14.96 8.91 -22.52
N CYS A 691 -13.77 8.52 -22.06
CA CYS A 691 -13.57 8.01 -20.70
C CYS A 691 -13.98 9.05 -19.64
N LEU A 692 -13.72 10.35 -19.88
CA LEU A 692 -14.22 11.40 -19.00
C LEU A 692 -15.74 11.44 -18.97
N ARG A 693 -16.40 11.35 -20.13
CA ARG A 693 -17.87 11.37 -20.24
C ARG A 693 -18.54 10.19 -19.54
N THR A 694 -17.93 9.01 -19.54
CA THR A 694 -18.45 7.80 -18.87
C THR A 694 -17.97 7.63 -17.43
N GLY A 695 -17.15 8.55 -16.90
CA GLY A 695 -16.54 8.42 -15.57
C GLY A 695 -15.58 7.23 -15.45
N ASN A 696 -14.90 6.87 -16.55
CA ASN A 696 -13.89 5.81 -16.58
C ASN A 696 -12.48 6.36 -16.28
N VAL A 697 -11.70 5.56 -15.57
CA VAL A 697 -10.32 5.90 -15.23
C VAL A 697 -9.41 5.48 -16.38
N ILE A 698 -8.97 6.44 -17.20
CA ILE A 698 -8.10 6.13 -18.34
C ILE A 698 -6.66 5.81 -17.87
N SER A 699 -6.06 4.78 -18.46
CA SER A 699 -4.68 4.32 -18.19
C SER A 699 -3.88 4.28 -19.50
N PRO A 700 -3.29 5.41 -19.95
CA PRO A 700 -2.49 5.46 -21.18
C PRO A 700 -1.22 4.58 -21.09
N GLY A 701 -0.83 4.00 -22.23
CA GLY A 701 0.43 3.28 -22.41
C GLY A 701 1.02 3.53 -23.80
N SER A 702 2.35 3.47 -23.92
CA SER A 702 3.06 3.66 -25.20
C SER A 702 2.98 2.40 -26.06
N THR A 703 2.98 2.55 -27.39
CA THR A 703 3.09 1.42 -28.33
C THR A 703 4.44 0.69 -28.27
N GLN A 704 5.43 1.25 -27.54
CA GLN A 704 6.69 0.58 -27.24
C GLN A 704 6.58 -0.55 -26.21
N LEU A 705 5.45 -0.67 -25.49
CA LEU A 705 5.23 -1.75 -24.53
C LEU A 705 5.18 -3.12 -25.23
N ARG A 706 5.62 -4.17 -24.53
CA ARG A 706 5.62 -5.56 -25.03
C ARG A 706 4.77 -6.46 -24.12
N ALA A 707 4.57 -7.72 -24.51
CA ALA A 707 3.65 -8.64 -23.84
C ALA A 707 3.76 -8.62 -22.29
N LYS A 708 4.96 -8.81 -21.75
CA LYS A 708 5.25 -8.77 -20.30
C LYS A 708 4.99 -7.42 -19.63
N ASP A 709 5.23 -6.32 -20.34
CA ASP A 709 4.89 -4.96 -19.86
C ASP A 709 3.38 -4.75 -19.77
N ILE A 710 2.64 -5.27 -20.74
CA ILE A 710 1.18 -5.19 -20.83
C ILE A 710 0.54 -6.08 -19.78
N GLU A 711 1.01 -7.33 -19.62
CA GLU A 711 0.59 -8.27 -18.57
C GLU A 711 0.70 -7.65 -17.18
N SER A 712 1.90 -7.17 -16.83
CA SER A 712 2.15 -6.54 -15.53
C SER A 712 1.22 -5.34 -15.29
N ARG A 713 1.00 -4.50 -16.31
CA ARG A 713 0.11 -3.34 -16.20
C ARG A 713 -1.36 -3.75 -16.14
N LEU A 714 -1.82 -4.75 -16.89
CA LEU A 714 -3.20 -5.26 -16.85
C LEU A 714 -3.54 -5.84 -15.47
N LEU A 715 -2.65 -6.69 -14.92
CA LEU A 715 -2.81 -7.29 -13.60
C LEU A 715 -2.79 -6.23 -12.48
N THR A 716 -1.86 -5.29 -12.56
CA THR A 716 -1.65 -4.28 -11.50
C THR A 716 -2.74 -3.20 -11.55
N SER A 717 -3.10 -2.73 -12.75
CA SER A 717 -4.22 -1.77 -12.92
C SER A 717 -5.59 -2.42 -12.74
N LYS A 718 -5.75 -3.73 -12.94
CA LYS A 718 -7.05 -4.42 -12.94
C LYS A 718 -7.99 -3.84 -14.00
N ALA A 719 -7.43 -3.46 -15.16
CA ALA A 719 -8.17 -2.86 -16.26
C ALA A 719 -9.21 -3.84 -16.84
N THR A 720 -10.42 -3.33 -17.05
CA THR A 720 -11.56 -4.14 -17.54
C THR A 720 -11.75 -4.02 -19.05
N CYS A 721 -11.19 -2.99 -19.66
CA CYS A 721 -11.13 -2.81 -21.10
C CYS A 721 -9.71 -2.43 -21.54
N ILE A 722 -9.27 -2.94 -22.68
CA ILE A 722 -8.06 -2.49 -23.37
C ILE A 722 -8.38 -2.06 -24.80
N ILE A 723 -7.84 -0.92 -25.21
CA ILE A 723 -8.02 -0.34 -26.54
C ILE A 723 -6.64 -0.25 -27.20
N ALA A 724 -6.50 -0.86 -28.38
CA ALA A 724 -5.21 -1.01 -29.05
C ALA A 724 -5.30 -0.90 -30.59
N ASP A 725 -4.16 -0.59 -31.20
CA ASP A 725 -3.94 -0.67 -32.66
C ASP A 725 -3.55 -2.11 -33.08
N PRO A 726 -3.50 -2.45 -34.37
CA PRO A 726 -3.19 -3.81 -34.82
C PRO A 726 -1.81 -4.37 -34.41
N GLU A 727 -0.77 -3.53 -34.27
CA GLU A 727 0.56 -3.93 -33.81
C GLU A 727 0.55 -4.17 -32.30
N SER A 728 0.09 -3.18 -31.51
CA SER A 728 -0.02 -3.32 -30.05
C SER A 728 -0.93 -4.49 -29.66
N ALA A 729 -2.00 -4.72 -30.42
CA ALA A 729 -2.92 -5.84 -30.21
C ALA A 729 -2.26 -7.22 -30.40
N MET A 730 -1.09 -7.34 -31.04
CA MET A 730 -0.34 -8.62 -31.07
C MET A 730 0.13 -8.98 -29.66
N PHE A 731 0.86 -8.07 -29.03
CA PHE A 731 1.39 -8.25 -27.67
C PHE A 731 0.29 -8.35 -26.60
N VAL A 732 -0.88 -7.75 -26.82
CA VAL A 732 -2.05 -7.91 -25.92
C VAL A 732 -2.61 -9.34 -25.99
N ASP A 733 -2.71 -9.95 -27.17
CA ASP A 733 -3.29 -11.29 -27.32
C ASP A 733 -2.45 -12.39 -26.66
N GLU A 734 -1.13 -12.21 -26.58
CA GLU A 734 -0.22 -13.11 -25.85
C GLU A 734 -0.56 -13.22 -24.36
N VAL A 735 -1.14 -12.16 -23.76
CA VAL A 735 -1.29 -12.01 -22.29
C VAL A 735 -2.70 -11.68 -21.82
N ALA A 736 -3.67 -11.50 -22.74
CA ALA A 736 -5.05 -11.17 -22.40
C ALA A 736 -5.68 -12.20 -21.43
N ASN A 737 -5.35 -13.48 -21.60
CA ASN A 737 -5.84 -14.57 -20.77
C ASN A 737 -5.22 -14.59 -19.35
N CYS A 738 -4.13 -13.84 -19.11
CA CYS A 738 -3.51 -13.74 -17.79
C CYS A 738 -4.30 -12.81 -16.85
N SER A 739 -5.10 -11.87 -17.37
CA SER A 739 -5.85 -10.91 -16.56
C SER A 739 -7.31 -11.36 -16.35
N PRO A 740 -7.71 -11.80 -15.14
CA PRO A 740 -9.10 -12.18 -14.85
C PRO A 740 -10.06 -10.97 -14.79
N TYR A 741 -9.52 -9.75 -14.92
CA TYR A 741 -10.30 -8.51 -14.89
C TYR A 741 -10.74 -8.03 -16.28
N LEU A 742 -10.05 -8.48 -17.34
CA LEU A 742 -10.23 -7.96 -18.69
C LEU A 742 -11.49 -8.54 -19.35
N LYS A 743 -12.52 -7.70 -19.51
CA LYS A 743 -13.83 -8.06 -20.09
C LYS A 743 -13.85 -7.86 -21.61
N SER A 744 -13.31 -6.73 -22.08
CA SER A 744 -13.45 -6.29 -23.48
C SER A 744 -12.13 -5.79 -24.08
N LYS A 745 -11.98 -6.00 -25.39
CA LYS A 745 -10.82 -5.56 -26.18
C LYS A 745 -11.33 -4.82 -27.43
N LEU A 746 -10.88 -3.60 -27.66
CA LEU A 746 -11.37 -2.71 -28.73
C LEU A 746 -10.21 -2.38 -29.69
N LEU A 747 -10.39 -2.69 -30.97
CA LEU A 747 -9.37 -2.53 -32.01
C LEU A 747 -9.63 -1.27 -32.82
N VAL A 748 -8.63 -0.38 -32.88
CA VAL A 748 -8.63 0.84 -33.68
C VAL A 748 -7.71 0.64 -34.90
N LYS A 749 -8.27 0.56 -36.11
CA LYS A 749 -7.49 0.43 -37.36
C LYS A 749 -7.05 1.80 -37.90
N GLU A 750 -5.92 1.87 -38.62
CA GLU A 750 -5.49 3.08 -39.38
C GLU A 750 -5.98 3.06 -40.84
N ASP A 751 -5.93 1.88 -41.49
CA ASP A 751 -6.48 1.59 -42.82
C ASP A 751 -7.57 0.50 -42.68
N GLU A 752 -8.69 0.64 -43.38
CA GLU A 752 -9.78 -0.34 -43.46
C GLU A 752 -9.28 -1.73 -43.93
N LYS A 753 -8.21 -1.77 -44.72
CA LYS A 753 -7.53 -3.00 -45.18
C LYS A 753 -6.84 -3.78 -44.05
N SER A 754 -6.69 -3.20 -42.86
CA SER A 754 -6.13 -3.91 -41.70
C SER A 754 -7.07 -5.07 -41.32
N PRO A 755 -6.57 -6.31 -41.16
CA PRO A 755 -7.43 -7.47 -40.95
C PRO A 755 -8.21 -7.38 -39.63
N ASP A 756 -9.43 -7.90 -39.64
CA ASP A 756 -10.20 -8.09 -38.41
C ASP A 756 -9.58 -9.16 -37.51
N LYS A 757 -9.69 -8.92 -36.21
CA LYS A 757 -9.00 -9.73 -35.20
C LYS A 757 -10.01 -10.41 -34.28
N ARG A 758 -10.01 -11.75 -34.30
CA ARG A 758 -10.97 -12.56 -33.52
C ARG A 758 -10.88 -12.22 -32.03
N GLY A 759 -12.02 -11.95 -31.40
CA GLY A 759 -12.07 -11.58 -29.98
C GLY A 759 -11.73 -10.12 -29.70
N TRP A 760 -11.74 -9.25 -30.73
CA TRP A 760 -11.68 -7.81 -30.60
C TRP A 760 -12.94 -7.17 -31.20
N LEU A 761 -13.38 -6.07 -30.60
CA LEU A 761 -14.48 -5.22 -31.09
C LEU A 761 -13.95 -4.24 -32.14
N PRO A 762 -14.61 -4.09 -33.32
CA PRO A 762 -14.16 -3.17 -34.36
C PRO A 762 -14.57 -1.72 -34.03
N PHE A 763 -13.62 -0.86 -33.66
CA PHE A 763 -13.94 0.51 -33.25
C PHE A 763 -14.68 1.30 -34.33
N GLN A 764 -14.17 1.32 -35.56
CA GLN A 764 -14.71 2.17 -36.62
C GLN A 764 -16.17 1.82 -36.98
N GLU A 765 -16.55 0.54 -36.99
CA GLU A 765 -17.92 0.09 -37.27
C GLU A 765 -18.90 0.48 -36.15
N LEU A 766 -18.49 0.27 -34.89
CA LEU A 766 -19.29 0.63 -33.72
C LEU A 766 -19.45 2.15 -33.59
N TYR A 767 -18.39 2.90 -33.89
CA TYR A 767 -18.38 4.37 -33.88
C TYR A 767 -19.29 4.98 -34.96
N ALA A 768 -19.33 4.39 -36.16
CA ALA A 768 -20.23 4.83 -37.23
C ALA A 768 -21.71 4.66 -36.84
N GLN A 769 -22.03 3.57 -36.13
CA GLN A 769 -23.38 3.24 -35.66
C GLN A 769 -23.80 3.97 -34.38
N ALA A 770 -22.84 4.42 -33.56
CA ALA A 770 -23.11 5.07 -32.27
C ALA A 770 -23.81 6.43 -32.41
N SER A 771 -24.71 6.73 -31.47
CA SER A 771 -25.35 8.05 -31.35
C SER A 771 -24.34 9.14 -30.96
N ASN A 772 -24.50 10.36 -31.48
CA ASN A 772 -23.78 11.55 -31.03
C ASN A 772 -24.41 12.20 -29.78
N GLU A 773 -25.55 11.71 -29.29
CA GLU A 773 -26.13 12.10 -28.01
C GLU A 773 -25.72 11.14 -26.89
N HIS A 774 -25.21 11.71 -25.80
CA HIS A 774 -24.72 10.99 -24.62
C HIS A 774 -24.82 11.90 -23.39
N LYS A 775 -25.39 11.43 -22.27
CA LYS A 775 -25.39 12.18 -21.01
C LYS A 775 -24.05 11.98 -20.31
N CYS A 776 -23.28 13.05 -20.16
CA CYS A 776 -22.04 13.04 -19.39
C CYS A 776 -22.30 12.67 -17.92
N GLU A 777 -21.42 11.85 -17.34
CA GLU A 777 -21.46 11.48 -15.92
C GLU A 777 -21.12 12.67 -15.01
N GLU A 778 -21.89 12.77 -13.92
CA GLU A 778 -21.71 13.79 -12.87
C GLU A 778 -20.63 13.30 -11.91
N THR A 779 -19.38 13.47 -12.34
CA THR A 779 -18.15 13.05 -11.65
C THR A 779 -17.74 14.02 -10.54
N LEU A 780 -17.33 13.49 -9.39
CA LEU A 780 -16.83 14.32 -8.28
C LEU A 780 -15.42 14.83 -8.61
N SER A 781 -15.10 16.05 -8.15
CA SER A 781 -13.75 16.62 -8.30
C SER A 781 -12.63 15.75 -7.69
N SER A 782 -12.98 14.94 -6.68
CA SER A 782 -12.10 13.98 -5.99
C SER A 782 -12.12 12.56 -6.59
N GLU A 783 -12.94 12.30 -7.61
CA GLU A 783 -13.04 10.98 -8.25
C GLU A 783 -11.84 10.71 -9.16
N PRO A 784 -11.25 9.50 -9.16
CA PRO A 784 -10.16 9.15 -10.07
C PRO A 784 -10.56 9.31 -11.53
N MET A 785 -9.70 9.94 -12.32
CA MET A 785 -9.89 10.25 -13.74
C MET A 785 -8.81 9.60 -14.60
N THR A 786 -7.58 9.49 -14.10
CA THR A 786 -6.44 8.98 -14.87
C THR A 786 -5.44 8.24 -13.98
N LEU A 787 -4.87 7.15 -14.51
CA LEU A 787 -3.78 6.40 -13.90
C LEU A 787 -2.57 6.38 -14.83
N PHE A 788 -1.47 6.99 -14.39
CA PHE A 788 -0.21 6.94 -15.13
C PHE A 788 0.76 5.93 -14.50
N PHE A 789 1.25 4.99 -15.32
CA PHE A 789 2.39 4.16 -14.93
C PHE A 789 3.68 4.96 -15.07
N THR A 790 4.23 5.37 -13.92
CA THR A 790 5.48 6.11 -13.81
C THR A 790 6.66 5.35 -14.43
N SER A 791 7.55 6.05 -15.15
CA SER A 791 8.78 5.44 -15.68
C SER A 791 9.76 5.18 -14.54
N GLY A 792 9.72 3.98 -13.97
CA GLY A 792 10.52 3.58 -12.81
C GLY A 792 12.02 3.61 -13.07
N THR A 793 12.66 4.73 -12.72
CA THR A 793 14.12 4.84 -12.62
C THR A 793 14.67 3.94 -11.51
N THR A 794 13.95 3.86 -10.39
CA THR A 794 14.35 3.17 -9.14
C THR A 794 13.68 1.82 -8.90
N GLY A 795 12.88 1.30 -9.84
CA GLY A 795 12.21 0.00 -9.68
C GLY A 795 11.04 -0.22 -10.64
N LEU A 796 10.11 -1.12 -10.29
CA LEU A 796 8.90 -1.37 -11.08
C LEU A 796 7.99 -0.12 -11.14
N PRO A 797 7.32 0.14 -12.29
CA PRO A 797 6.38 1.26 -12.46
C PRO A 797 5.30 1.35 -11.37
N LYS A 798 5.15 2.55 -10.78
CA LYS A 798 4.07 2.89 -9.83
C LYS A 798 2.87 3.49 -10.59
N MET A 799 1.64 3.23 -10.13
CA MET A 799 0.42 3.84 -10.69
C MET A 799 0.07 5.17 -10.00
N ALA A 800 0.42 6.31 -10.58
CA ALA A 800 0.03 7.62 -10.06
C ALA A 800 -1.44 7.94 -10.39
N GLU A 801 -2.28 8.18 -9.37
CA GLU A 801 -3.71 8.48 -9.50
C GLU A 801 -3.99 9.98 -9.55
N HIS A 802 -4.57 10.43 -10.66
CA HIS A 802 -5.10 11.79 -10.79
C HIS A 802 -6.62 11.79 -10.80
N THR A 803 -7.21 12.70 -10.02
CA THR A 803 -8.65 12.98 -10.03
C THR A 803 -9.05 13.97 -11.11
N HIS A 804 -10.36 14.09 -11.34
CA HIS A 804 -10.98 15.07 -12.25
C HIS A 804 -10.50 16.50 -12.00
N ALA A 805 -10.42 16.95 -10.74
CA ALA A 805 -9.84 18.25 -10.43
C ALA A 805 -8.32 18.30 -10.65
N SER A 806 -7.57 17.28 -10.19
CA SER A 806 -6.10 17.39 -10.14
C SER A 806 -5.44 17.55 -11.51
N SER A 807 -5.77 16.72 -12.50
CA SER A 807 -5.24 16.87 -13.86
C SER A 807 -6.16 17.74 -14.71
N GLY A 808 -7.47 17.47 -14.72
CA GLY A 808 -8.44 18.17 -15.58
C GLY A 808 -8.57 19.68 -15.29
N LEU A 809 -8.60 20.09 -14.02
CA LEU A 809 -8.61 21.51 -13.64
C LEU A 809 -7.19 22.05 -13.40
N GLY A 810 -6.29 21.25 -12.82
CA GLY A 810 -4.91 21.67 -12.54
C GLY A 810 -4.10 22.05 -13.78
N HIS A 811 -4.33 21.42 -14.95
CA HIS A 811 -3.64 21.81 -16.18
C HIS A 811 -4.10 23.15 -16.79
N ALA A 812 -5.13 23.80 -16.26
CA ALA A 812 -5.40 25.20 -16.60
C ALA A 812 -4.22 26.12 -16.22
N ILE A 813 -3.46 25.76 -15.17
CA ILE A 813 -2.19 26.42 -14.80
C ILE A 813 -1.15 26.23 -15.92
N THR A 814 -1.03 24.99 -16.42
CA THR A 814 -0.12 24.64 -17.54
C THR A 814 -0.49 25.44 -18.80
N GLY A 815 -1.76 25.44 -19.20
CA GLY A 815 -2.27 26.11 -20.39
C GLY A 815 -2.15 27.63 -20.36
N LYS A 816 -2.66 28.28 -19.31
CA LYS A 816 -2.70 29.75 -19.21
C LYS A 816 -1.31 30.37 -19.06
N TYR A 817 -0.46 29.85 -18.17
CA TYR A 817 0.75 30.56 -17.77
C TYR A 817 2.00 30.13 -18.57
N TRP A 818 2.20 28.83 -18.78
CA TRP A 818 3.44 28.30 -19.37
C TRP A 818 3.33 28.05 -20.87
N LEU A 819 2.26 27.37 -21.31
CA LEU A 819 1.97 27.30 -22.74
C LEU A 819 1.58 28.69 -23.31
N ASP A 820 1.09 29.59 -22.44
CA ASP A 820 0.53 30.91 -22.77
C ASP A 820 -0.49 30.79 -23.92
N ASN A 821 -1.35 29.77 -23.85
CA ASN A 821 -2.26 29.49 -24.94
C ASN A 821 -3.46 30.46 -24.96
N ILE A 822 -3.78 30.95 -26.16
CA ILE A 822 -4.97 31.74 -26.47
C ILE A 822 -5.85 30.98 -27.49
N PRO A 823 -7.15 31.28 -27.62
CA PRO A 823 -8.06 30.54 -28.52
C PRO A 823 -7.62 30.51 -29.99
N GLU A 824 -6.82 31.48 -30.43
CA GLU A 824 -6.27 31.61 -31.78
C GLU A 824 -5.04 30.71 -32.06
N ASP A 825 -4.45 30.09 -31.04
CA ASP A 825 -3.23 29.28 -31.19
C ASP A 825 -3.44 27.92 -31.86
N VAL A 826 -2.37 27.48 -32.53
CA VAL A 826 -2.11 26.09 -32.88
C VAL A 826 -0.96 25.58 -32.03
N HIS A 827 -1.27 24.78 -31.00
CA HIS A 827 -0.31 24.18 -30.09
C HIS A 827 0.11 22.79 -30.56
N TRP A 828 1.40 22.58 -30.79
CA TRP A 828 1.96 21.25 -31.05
C TRP A 828 2.83 20.78 -29.88
N ASN A 829 2.32 19.79 -29.14
CA ASN A 829 3.10 19.01 -28.18
C ASN A 829 3.58 17.71 -28.84
N LEU A 830 4.89 17.60 -29.06
CA LEU A 830 5.50 16.39 -29.60
C LEU A 830 5.88 15.45 -28.45
N SER A 831 4.98 14.50 -28.17
CA SER A 831 5.06 13.48 -27.11
C SER A 831 4.54 12.14 -27.63
N ASP A 832 4.93 11.05 -26.97
CA ASP A 832 4.18 9.79 -26.99
C ASP A 832 2.83 9.99 -26.27
N THR A 833 1.81 9.22 -26.68
CA THR A 833 0.44 9.22 -26.15
C THR A 833 0.35 8.66 -24.73
N GLY A 834 1.18 7.67 -24.40
CA GLY A 834 1.22 6.96 -23.13
C GLY A 834 1.95 7.66 -21.98
N TRP A 835 2.58 8.82 -22.22
CA TRP A 835 3.27 9.58 -21.17
C TRP A 835 2.36 10.66 -20.59
N ALA A 836 2.52 11.01 -19.31
CA ALA A 836 1.75 12.10 -18.66
C ALA A 836 1.83 13.45 -19.40
N LYS A 837 2.91 13.68 -20.16
CA LYS A 837 3.09 14.86 -21.02
C LYS A 837 1.99 15.02 -22.10
N SER A 838 1.29 13.94 -22.48
CA SER A 838 0.11 14.02 -23.36
C SER A 838 -1.09 14.69 -22.67
N ALA A 839 -1.33 14.41 -21.37
CA ALA A 839 -2.35 15.10 -20.59
C ALA A 839 -2.02 16.60 -20.42
N TYR A 840 -0.78 16.92 -20.05
CA TYR A 840 -0.29 18.30 -19.87
C TYR A 840 -0.56 19.19 -21.10
N SER A 841 -0.20 18.71 -22.30
CA SER A 841 0.00 19.56 -23.47
C SER A 841 -0.57 19.02 -24.79
N SER A 842 -1.12 17.80 -24.82
CA SER A 842 -1.93 17.31 -25.95
C SER A 842 -3.42 17.21 -25.64
N VAL A 843 -3.86 17.45 -24.39
CA VAL A 843 -5.27 17.41 -23.98
C VAL A 843 -5.63 18.64 -23.15
N PHE A 844 -5.32 18.65 -21.85
CA PHE A 844 -5.96 19.56 -20.89
C PHE A 844 -5.46 21.00 -21.01
N GLY A 845 -4.14 21.20 -21.16
CA GLY A 845 -3.54 22.54 -21.26
C GLY A 845 -4.15 23.40 -22.38
N PRO A 846 -3.99 23.02 -23.67
CA PRO A 846 -4.48 23.84 -24.78
C PRO A 846 -6.02 23.97 -24.80
N TRP A 847 -6.76 22.89 -24.57
CA TRP A 847 -8.22 22.93 -24.60
C TRP A 847 -8.84 23.68 -23.39
N SER A 848 -8.16 23.78 -22.25
CA SER A 848 -8.61 24.66 -21.15
C SER A 848 -8.63 26.15 -21.54
N GLN A 849 -7.75 26.55 -22.47
CA GLN A 849 -7.69 27.91 -23.04
C GLN A 849 -8.42 28.02 -24.39
N GLY A 850 -9.10 26.95 -24.84
CA GLY A 850 -9.84 26.94 -26.11
C GLY A 850 -8.95 26.99 -27.36
N ALA A 851 -7.68 26.60 -27.27
CA ALA A 851 -6.71 26.58 -28.37
C ALA A 851 -6.81 25.30 -29.23
N CYS A 852 -6.19 25.31 -30.42
CA CYS A 852 -6.07 24.12 -31.28
C CYS A 852 -4.98 23.18 -30.78
N VAL A 853 -5.28 21.88 -30.68
CA VAL A 853 -4.27 20.82 -30.53
C VAL A 853 -3.85 20.31 -31.91
N PHE A 854 -2.57 20.47 -32.26
CA PHE A 854 -1.97 19.93 -33.48
C PHE A 854 -1.23 18.62 -33.22
N VAL A 855 -1.35 17.67 -34.17
CA VAL A 855 -0.76 16.34 -34.11
C VAL A 855 -0.16 15.96 -35.45
N TYR A 856 1.14 15.65 -35.45
CA TYR A 856 1.80 15.00 -36.58
C TYR A 856 2.02 13.51 -36.33
N HIS A 857 1.38 12.67 -37.13
CA HIS A 857 1.52 11.23 -37.15
C HIS A 857 2.61 10.82 -38.14
N LYS A 858 3.61 10.10 -37.64
CA LYS A 858 4.72 9.54 -38.40
C LYS A 858 5.34 8.43 -37.55
N ALA A 859 5.56 7.26 -38.13
CA ALA A 859 6.03 6.09 -37.39
C ALA A 859 7.47 6.27 -36.85
N ARG A 860 8.34 6.95 -37.61
CA ARG A 860 9.72 7.25 -37.24
C ARG A 860 9.91 8.72 -36.84
N PHE A 861 10.65 8.98 -35.77
CA PHE A 861 11.14 10.31 -35.43
C PHE A 861 12.25 10.73 -36.42
N GLU A 862 12.10 11.91 -37.04
CA GLU A 862 13.07 12.54 -37.95
C GLU A 862 13.04 14.06 -37.70
N PRO A 863 14.18 14.73 -37.40
CA PRO A 863 14.20 16.17 -37.08
C PRO A 863 13.80 17.04 -38.27
N VAL A 864 14.27 16.72 -39.48
CA VAL A 864 13.87 17.37 -40.74
C VAL A 864 12.34 17.46 -40.89
N ALA A 865 11.62 16.36 -40.65
CA ALA A 865 10.16 16.32 -40.79
C ALA A 865 9.43 17.18 -39.73
N ILE A 866 10.08 17.48 -38.59
CA ILE A 866 9.56 18.38 -37.55
C ILE A 866 9.77 19.84 -37.97
N LEU A 867 10.96 20.16 -38.49
CA LEU A 867 11.29 21.49 -39.01
C LEU A 867 10.42 21.85 -40.23
N ASP A 868 10.20 20.91 -41.14
CA ASP A 868 9.23 21.04 -42.24
C ASP A 868 7.81 21.28 -41.73
N ALA A 869 7.37 20.57 -40.67
CA ALA A 869 6.04 20.76 -40.10
C ALA A 869 5.88 22.16 -39.45
N LEU A 870 6.88 22.64 -38.70
CA LEU A 870 6.91 23.99 -38.11
C LEU A 870 6.95 25.11 -39.16
N GLN A 871 7.50 24.83 -40.35
CA GLN A 871 7.52 25.77 -41.48
C GLN A 871 6.21 25.74 -42.30
N LYS A 872 5.61 24.56 -42.48
CA LYS A 872 4.47 24.33 -43.38
C LYS A 872 3.10 24.59 -42.73
N TYR A 873 2.96 24.30 -41.45
CA TYR A 873 1.70 24.44 -40.71
C TYR A 873 1.78 25.67 -39.79
N PRO A 874 0.66 26.36 -39.50
CA PRO A 874 0.65 27.61 -38.74
C PRO A 874 0.79 27.40 -37.22
N ILE A 875 1.74 26.56 -36.83
CA ILE A 875 2.00 26.14 -35.44
C ILE A 875 2.56 27.34 -34.68
N SER A 876 1.80 27.84 -33.71
CA SER A 876 2.14 29.05 -32.98
C SER A 876 2.92 28.78 -31.70
N THR A 877 2.66 27.64 -31.05
CA THR A 877 3.35 27.26 -29.82
C THR A 877 3.82 25.80 -29.93
N PHE A 878 5.11 25.55 -29.73
CA PHE A 878 5.71 24.21 -29.86
C PHE A 878 6.32 23.76 -28.53
N CYS A 879 6.02 22.52 -28.12
CA CYS A 879 6.60 21.91 -26.94
C CYS A 879 7.17 20.52 -27.24
N SER A 880 8.43 20.29 -26.86
CA SER A 880 9.02 18.94 -26.88
C SER A 880 10.21 18.81 -25.91
N ALA A 881 10.71 17.60 -25.70
CA ALA A 881 11.82 17.33 -24.79
C ALA A 881 13.16 17.90 -25.31
N PRO A 882 14.16 18.19 -24.45
CA PRO A 882 15.46 18.70 -24.87
C PRO A 882 16.18 17.83 -25.91
N THR A 883 15.99 16.50 -25.88
CA THR A 883 16.46 15.59 -26.95
C THR A 883 16.03 16.06 -28.35
N VAL A 884 14.80 16.53 -28.52
CA VAL A 884 14.28 16.94 -29.83
C VAL A 884 14.96 18.23 -30.31
N TYR A 885 15.16 19.21 -29.43
CA TYR A 885 15.91 20.42 -29.77
C TYR A 885 17.39 20.10 -30.08
N ARG A 886 18.05 19.22 -29.30
CA ARG A 886 19.41 18.73 -29.61
C ARG A 886 19.52 18.10 -31.00
N MET A 887 18.50 17.34 -31.44
CA MET A 887 18.48 16.76 -32.78
C MET A 887 18.14 17.77 -33.89
N MET A 888 17.38 18.83 -33.58
CA MET A 888 17.05 19.88 -34.56
C MET A 888 18.22 20.84 -34.81
N ILE A 889 18.99 21.24 -33.78
CA ILE A 889 20.16 22.15 -33.96
C ILE A 889 21.33 21.48 -34.71
N GLN A 890 21.31 20.17 -34.89
CA GLN A 890 22.27 19.44 -35.73
C GLN A 890 21.94 19.51 -37.23
N GLU A 891 20.72 19.92 -37.58
CA GLU A 891 20.29 20.21 -38.96
C GLU A 891 20.64 21.67 -39.32
N ASP A 892 20.71 21.97 -40.62
CA ASP A 892 20.91 23.33 -41.11
C ASP A 892 19.62 24.15 -40.99
N LEU A 893 19.41 24.77 -39.82
CA LEU A 893 18.22 25.58 -39.52
C LEU A 893 18.12 26.84 -40.41
N SER A 894 19.21 27.29 -41.05
CA SER A 894 19.20 28.45 -41.94
C SER A 894 18.21 28.27 -43.11
N LYS A 895 18.00 27.02 -43.55
CA LYS A 895 17.04 26.62 -44.60
C LYS A 895 15.57 26.80 -44.21
N TYR A 896 15.25 26.88 -42.92
CA TYR A 896 13.87 26.88 -42.42
C TYR A 896 13.44 28.24 -41.88
N LYS A 897 12.16 28.57 -41.98
CA LYS A 897 11.55 29.76 -41.39
C LYS A 897 10.22 29.38 -40.75
N PHE A 898 9.95 29.88 -39.55
CA PHE A 898 8.80 29.50 -38.72
C PHE A 898 7.84 30.69 -38.51
N PRO A 899 7.17 31.19 -39.57
CA PRO A 899 6.50 32.50 -39.55
C PRO A 899 5.33 32.62 -38.56
N SER A 900 4.79 31.50 -38.06
CA SER A 900 3.73 31.47 -37.05
C SER A 900 4.25 31.25 -35.62
N LEU A 901 5.46 30.71 -35.46
CA LEU A 901 5.95 30.16 -34.20
C LEU A 901 6.38 31.29 -33.24
N ARG A 902 5.56 31.56 -32.22
CA ARG A 902 5.74 32.65 -31.26
C ARG A 902 6.30 32.22 -29.89
N HIS A 903 6.40 30.91 -29.63
CA HIS A 903 6.74 30.38 -28.30
C HIS A 903 7.28 28.94 -28.40
N CYS A 904 8.53 28.72 -27.98
CA CYS A 904 9.17 27.41 -27.91
C CYS A 904 9.32 26.97 -26.45
N LEU A 905 8.98 25.71 -26.16
CA LEU A 905 8.88 25.17 -24.80
C LEU A 905 9.60 23.85 -24.69
N SER A 906 10.24 23.59 -23.54
CA SER A 906 10.84 22.30 -23.25
C SER A 906 10.66 21.82 -21.82
N ALA A 907 10.56 20.50 -21.64
CA ALA A 907 10.31 19.86 -20.35
C ALA A 907 10.66 18.36 -20.41
N GLY A 908 10.95 17.77 -19.24
CA GLY A 908 11.06 16.32 -19.04
C GLY A 908 12.50 15.78 -18.92
N GLU A 909 13.48 16.53 -19.43
CA GLU A 909 14.91 16.40 -19.16
C GLU A 909 15.43 17.81 -18.81
N PRO A 910 16.62 17.97 -18.20
CA PRO A 910 17.27 19.28 -18.11
C PRO A 910 17.66 19.84 -19.48
N LEU A 911 17.47 21.14 -19.67
CA LEU A 911 17.81 21.85 -20.91
C LEU A 911 19.23 22.44 -20.85
N ASN A 912 20.16 21.89 -21.64
CA ASN A 912 21.54 22.40 -21.74
C ASN A 912 21.54 23.85 -22.31
N PRO A 913 22.24 24.82 -21.68
CA PRO A 913 22.35 26.20 -22.15
C PRO A 913 22.82 26.41 -23.60
N GLU A 914 23.69 25.55 -24.11
CA GLU A 914 24.17 25.58 -25.50
C GLU A 914 22.98 25.41 -26.47
N VAL A 915 22.07 24.49 -26.17
CA VAL A 915 20.88 24.20 -27.01
C VAL A 915 19.93 25.39 -27.06
N VAL A 916 19.81 26.15 -25.98
CA VAL A 916 19.02 27.40 -25.93
C VAL A 916 19.69 28.49 -26.77
N THR A 917 21.01 28.62 -26.64
CA THR A 917 21.82 29.63 -27.33
C THR A 917 21.81 29.41 -28.84
N GLU A 918 22.13 28.18 -29.28
CA GLU A 918 22.19 27.79 -30.69
C GLU A 918 20.82 27.90 -31.37
N TRP A 919 19.74 27.42 -30.72
CA TRP A 919 18.39 27.57 -31.25
C TRP A 919 17.98 29.05 -31.36
N ARG A 920 18.30 29.88 -30.35
CA ARG A 920 18.02 31.32 -30.40
C ARG A 920 18.80 32.02 -31.51
N GLU A 921 20.06 31.67 -31.72
CA GLU A 921 20.92 32.34 -32.70
C GLU A 921 20.62 31.92 -34.14
N GLN A 922 20.24 30.66 -34.38
CA GLN A 922 19.80 30.22 -35.71
C GLN A 922 18.34 30.59 -36.05
N THR A 923 17.44 30.73 -35.06
CA THR A 923 15.98 30.89 -35.30
C THR A 923 15.38 32.23 -34.84
N GLY A 924 16.04 32.94 -33.93
CA GLY A 924 15.50 34.14 -33.26
C GLY A 924 14.49 33.86 -32.14
N LEU A 925 14.28 32.59 -31.76
CA LEU A 925 13.27 32.18 -30.78
C LEU A 925 13.90 31.65 -29.48
N GLU A 926 13.32 32.00 -28.33
CA GLU A 926 13.73 31.51 -27.01
C GLU A 926 13.07 30.17 -26.68
N ILE A 927 13.85 29.17 -26.25
CA ILE A 927 13.31 27.94 -25.62
C ILE A 927 13.09 28.22 -24.13
N ARG A 928 11.85 28.03 -23.66
CA ARG A 928 11.47 28.25 -22.26
C ARG A 928 11.20 26.93 -21.54
N GLU A 929 11.99 26.65 -20.50
CA GLU A 929 11.89 25.40 -19.74
C GLU A 929 10.64 25.35 -18.84
N GLY A 930 10.22 24.15 -18.45
CA GLY A 930 9.17 23.90 -17.47
C GLY A 930 9.36 22.56 -16.78
N TYR A 931 9.12 22.54 -15.48
CA TYR A 931 9.36 21.40 -14.60
C TYR A 931 8.06 20.90 -13.96
N GLY A 932 7.98 19.58 -13.82
CA GLY A 932 6.84 18.83 -13.28
C GLY A 932 7.09 17.33 -13.45
N GLN A 933 6.35 16.52 -12.69
CA GLN A 933 6.49 15.07 -12.62
C GLN A 933 5.21 14.37 -13.11
N THR A 934 5.22 13.02 -13.19
CA THR A 934 4.00 12.26 -13.54
C THR A 934 2.93 12.37 -12.44
N GLU A 935 3.40 12.64 -11.24
CA GLU A 935 2.68 12.84 -9.98
C GLU A 935 2.10 14.27 -9.82
N THR A 936 2.35 15.19 -10.76
CA THR A 936 2.00 16.62 -10.62
C THR A 936 1.48 17.21 -11.94
N THR A 937 1.08 18.49 -11.93
CA THR A 937 1.09 19.32 -13.14
C THR A 937 2.37 20.18 -13.15
N LEU A 938 2.36 21.33 -13.83
CA LEU A 938 3.52 22.23 -13.89
C LEU A 938 3.83 22.80 -12.50
N LEU A 939 5.02 22.52 -11.97
CA LEU A 939 5.50 23.01 -10.68
C LEU A 939 6.30 24.32 -10.81
N CYS A 940 7.22 24.38 -11.77
CA CYS A 940 7.99 25.59 -12.13
C CYS A 940 7.98 25.79 -13.65
N GLY A 941 8.21 27.02 -14.11
CA GLY A 941 8.49 27.28 -15.52
C GLY A 941 8.98 28.68 -15.83
N THR A 942 9.57 28.85 -17.01
CA THR A 942 10.16 30.12 -17.46
C THR A 942 9.16 30.91 -18.29
N PHE A 943 8.07 31.33 -17.63
CA PHE A 943 6.91 32.06 -18.17
C PHE A 943 7.32 33.28 -19.03
N ARG A 944 6.56 33.66 -20.07
CA ARG A 944 7.05 34.68 -21.05
C ARG A 944 7.33 36.06 -20.44
N CYS A 945 6.60 36.45 -19.40
CA CYS A 945 6.86 37.67 -18.62
C CYS A 945 8.16 37.66 -17.81
N LEU A 946 8.85 36.51 -17.71
CA LEU A 946 10.15 36.36 -17.05
C LEU A 946 11.31 36.37 -18.05
N GLU A 947 12.45 36.88 -17.59
CA GLU A 947 13.76 36.69 -18.21
C GLU A 947 14.05 35.19 -18.39
N ASN A 948 14.59 34.80 -19.55
CA ASN A 948 15.02 33.42 -19.79
C ASN A 948 16.43 33.23 -19.21
N ARG A 949 16.59 32.30 -18.26
CA ARG A 949 17.87 31.98 -17.62
C ARG A 949 18.24 30.53 -17.98
N PRO A 950 19.14 30.32 -18.96
CA PRO A 950 19.55 28.98 -19.38
C PRO A 950 20.07 28.13 -18.20
N GLY A 951 19.69 26.86 -18.15
CA GLY A 951 20.00 25.96 -17.03
C GLY A 951 19.12 26.14 -15.78
N SER A 952 18.20 27.12 -15.76
CA SER A 952 17.15 27.22 -14.74
C SER A 952 15.80 26.72 -15.27
N MET A 953 15.11 25.94 -14.44
CA MET A 953 13.74 25.47 -14.72
C MET A 953 12.66 26.52 -14.40
N GLY A 954 13.05 27.79 -14.26
CA GLY A 954 12.18 28.93 -14.06
C GLY A 954 11.74 29.15 -12.60
N LYS A 955 10.55 29.74 -12.42
CA LYS A 955 9.97 30.10 -11.12
C LYS A 955 8.70 29.27 -10.81
N PRO A 956 8.27 29.15 -9.53
CA PRO A 956 7.07 28.40 -9.14
C PRO A 956 5.79 28.84 -9.86
N ALA A 957 5.01 27.88 -10.34
CA ALA A 957 3.76 28.16 -11.05
C ALA A 957 2.67 28.74 -10.12
N PRO A 958 1.78 29.64 -10.60
CA PRO A 958 0.65 30.11 -9.81
C PRO A 958 -0.19 28.95 -9.25
N GLY A 959 -0.46 29.00 -7.94
CA GLY A 959 -1.15 27.93 -7.21
C GLY A 959 -0.27 26.88 -6.54
N TYR A 960 1.05 26.90 -6.75
CA TYR A 960 1.99 25.99 -6.11
C TYR A 960 2.97 26.73 -5.18
N ASN A 961 3.09 26.31 -3.93
CA ASN A 961 4.19 26.75 -3.08
C ASN A 961 5.34 25.75 -3.18
N LEU A 962 6.37 26.09 -3.95
CA LEU A 962 7.63 25.35 -3.99
C LEU A 962 8.67 26.04 -3.13
N THR A 963 9.40 25.24 -2.37
CA THR A 963 10.62 25.65 -1.66
C THR A 963 11.67 24.54 -1.77
N ILE A 964 12.86 24.78 -1.24
CA ILE A 964 13.98 23.84 -1.24
C ILE A 964 14.38 23.63 0.21
N VAL A 965 14.47 22.37 0.66
CA VAL A 965 14.70 22.06 2.09
C VAL A 965 15.92 21.17 2.35
N ASP A 966 16.45 21.29 3.57
CA ASP A 966 17.45 20.38 4.12
C ASP A 966 16.83 19.02 4.53
N GLU A 967 17.70 18.09 4.96
CA GLU A 967 17.34 16.74 5.43
C GLU A 967 16.43 16.72 6.68
N LYS A 968 16.08 17.88 7.24
CA LYS A 968 15.20 18.06 8.40
C LYS A 968 13.94 18.86 8.07
N GLY A 969 13.76 19.30 6.82
CA GLY A 969 12.61 20.09 6.38
C GLY A 969 12.73 21.61 6.61
N ASN A 970 13.92 22.15 6.89
CA ASN A 970 14.14 23.60 6.97
C ASN A 970 14.44 24.17 5.57
N GLU A 971 13.92 25.36 5.23
CA GLU A 971 14.24 26.01 3.96
C GLU A 971 15.75 26.32 3.83
N CYS A 972 16.33 25.96 2.69
CA CYS A 972 17.70 26.26 2.30
C CYS A 972 17.85 27.74 1.89
N PRO A 973 18.92 28.43 2.31
CA PRO A 973 19.28 29.75 1.79
C PRO A 973 19.53 29.74 0.28
N ASP A 974 19.43 30.91 -0.35
CA ASP A 974 19.69 31.06 -1.79
C ASP A 974 21.12 30.58 -2.14
N GLY A 975 21.24 29.84 -3.25
CA GLY A 975 22.47 29.20 -3.70
C GLY A 975 22.83 27.89 -2.97
N VAL A 976 22.06 27.44 -1.98
CA VAL A 976 22.31 26.18 -1.26
C VAL A 976 21.49 25.03 -1.87
N GLU A 977 22.14 23.88 -2.08
CA GLU A 977 21.49 22.63 -2.53
C GLU A 977 20.55 22.08 -1.45
N GLY A 978 19.34 21.69 -1.85
CA GLY A 978 18.43 20.88 -1.05
C GLY A 978 17.48 20.07 -1.94
N GLU A 979 16.46 19.46 -1.35
CA GLU A 979 15.41 18.78 -2.11
C GLU A 979 14.24 19.73 -2.40
N VAL A 980 13.71 19.69 -3.63
CA VAL A 980 12.52 20.46 -4.04
C VAL A 980 11.28 19.83 -3.41
N VAL A 981 10.56 20.64 -2.63
CA VAL A 981 9.32 20.23 -1.97
C VAL A 981 8.16 21.17 -2.31
N VAL A 982 6.95 20.62 -2.28
CA VAL A 982 5.71 21.36 -2.46
C VAL A 982 4.94 21.37 -1.14
N GLU A 983 4.61 22.55 -0.62
CA GLU A 983 3.83 22.68 0.63
C GLU A 983 2.39 22.17 0.47
N LEU A 984 1.84 21.59 1.54
CA LEU A 984 0.47 21.03 1.58
C LEU A 984 -0.50 21.79 2.50
N SER A 985 -0.02 22.77 3.25
CA SER A 985 -0.78 23.62 4.18
C SER A 985 -0.38 25.08 3.95
N PRO A 986 -1.31 26.06 4.01
CA PRO A 986 -2.71 25.93 4.42
C PRO A 986 -3.64 25.21 3.43
N ASN A 987 -3.20 25.01 2.17
CA ASN A 987 -4.01 24.34 1.15
C ASN A 987 -3.15 23.37 0.34
N ARG A 988 -3.65 22.15 0.10
CA ARG A 988 -3.05 21.22 -0.88
C ARG A 988 -3.23 21.80 -2.29
N PRO A 989 -2.16 21.99 -3.08
CA PRO A 989 -2.30 22.49 -4.44
C PRO A 989 -3.00 21.46 -5.33
N ILE A 990 -3.97 21.93 -6.12
CA ILE A 990 -4.94 21.10 -6.86
C ILE A 990 -4.23 20.08 -7.74
N GLY A 991 -3.17 20.49 -8.43
CA GLY A 991 -2.50 19.68 -9.45
C GLY A 991 -1.62 18.53 -8.95
N LEU A 992 -1.61 18.20 -7.66
CA LEU A 992 -0.94 16.99 -7.15
C LEU A 992 -1.84 15.76 -7.33
N PHE A 993 -1.24 14.64 -7.74
CA PHE A 993 -1.86 13.32 -7.68
C PHE A 993 -2.34 12.97 -6.26
N THR A 994 -3.29 12.04 -6.11
CA THR A 994 -3.79 11.62 -4.78
C THR A 994 -2.85 10.64 -4.09
N ARG A 995 -2.34 9.65 -4.83
CA ARG A 995 -1.54 8.52 -4.32
C ARG A 995 -0.91 7.71 -5.44
N TYR A 996 0.05 6.85 -5.08
CA TYR A 996 0.29 5.64 -5.85
C TYR A 996 -0.77 4.60 -5.47
N VAL A 997 -1.48 4.06 -6.45
CA VAL A 997 -2.54 3.06 -6.22
C VAL A 997 -1.93 1.73 -5.80
N ASP A 998 -2.56 1.11 -4.80
CA ASP A 998 -2.15 -0.15 -4.15
C ASP A 998 -0.71 -0.13 -3.55
N ASP A 999 -0.07 1.05 -3.50
CA ASP A 999 1.27 1.31 -2.96
C ASP A 999 1.23 2.48 -1.94
N PRO A 1000 0.70 2.22 -0.71
CA PRO A 1000 0.63 3.25 0.33
C PRO A 1000 2.02 3.65 0.82
N ASP A 1001 2.98 2.72 0.87
CA ASP A 1001 4.32 2.94 1.42
C ASP A 1001 5.08 4.00 0.61
N ARG A 1002 5.18 3.84 -0.73
CA ARG A 1002 5.79 4.88 -1.57
C ARG A 1002 4.99 6.18 -1.54
N THR A 1003 3.69 6.13 -1.32
CA THR A 1003 2.86 7.34 -1.22
C THR A 1003 3.20 8.13 0.05
N ASN A 1004 3.31 7.44 1.18
CA ASN A 1004 3.64 8.05 2.47
C ASN A 1004 5.13 8.48 2.53
N ALA A 1005 5.99 7.83 1.74
CA ALA A 1005 7.38 8.22 1.54
C ALA A 1005 7.58 9.49 0.69
N VAL A 1006 6.55 9.94 -0.04
CA VAL A 1006 6.58 11.24 -0.74
C VAL A 1006 5.63 12.29 -0.15
N PHE A 1007 4.69 11.90 0.72
CA PHE A 1007 3.81 12.83 1.45
C PHE A 1007 4.04 12.72 2.96
N HIS A 1008 4.96 13.53 3.50
CA HIS A 1008 5.20 13.62 4.94
C HIS A 1008 5.66 15.02 5.36
N ASP A 1009 5.49 15.31 6.66
CA ASP A 1009 5.94 16.54 7.30
C ASP A 1009 5.43 17.83 6.62
N ASN A 1010 4.16 17.79 6.19
CA ASN A 1010 3.45 18.85 5.46
C ASN A 1010 3.99 19.16 4.04
N PHE A 1011 4.87 18.33 3.51
CA PHE A 1011 5.41 18.48 2.15
C PHE A 1011 5.04 17.30 1.25
N TYR A 1012 4.95 17.59 -0.05
CA TYR A 1012 5.21 16.61 -1.09
C TYR A 1012 6.68 16.68 -1.50
N TRP A 1013 7.39 15.57 -1.35
CA TRP A 1013 8.81 15.42 -1.65
C TRP A 1013 8.97 14.85 -3.06
N THR A 1014 9.64 15.61 -3.93
CA THR A 1014 9.80 15.25 -5.35
C THR A 1014 10.88 14.18 -5.58
N GLY A 1015 11.84 14.04 -4.65
CA GLY A 1015 13.10 13.33 -4.86
C GLY A 1015 14.05 14.01 -5.86
N ASP A 1016 13.74 15.23 -6.30
CA ASP A 1016 14.56 16.05 -7.21
C ASP A 1016 15.28 17.15 -6.42
N LYS A 1017 16.60 17.26 -6.59
CA LYS A 1017 17.42 18.28 -5.97
C LYS A 1017 17.57 19.52 -6.84
N ALA A 1018 17.62 20.67 -6.17
CA ALA A 1018 17.89 21.96 -6.80
C ALA A 1018 18.60 22.91 -5.83
N TYR A 1019 19.01 24.07 -6.35
CA TYR A 1019 19.15 25.29 -5.57
C TYR A 1019 18.28 26.40 -6.17
N LYS A 1020 18.03 27.45 -5.38
CA LYS A 1020 17.23 28.63 -5.74
C LYS A 1020 18.15 29.84 -5.78
N ASP A 1021 18.09 30.69 -6.80
CA ASP A 1021 18.84 31.96 -6.79
C ASP A 1021 18.08 33.07 -6.03
N LYS A 1022 18.81 34.13 -5.70
CA LYS A 1022 18.31 35.35 -5.02
C LYS A 1022 17.13 36.04 -5.70
N ASP A 1023 16.87 35.76 -6.98
CA ASP A 1023 15.77 36.36 -7.74
C ASP A 1023 14.58 35.37 -7.84
N GLY A 1024 14.70 34.16 -7.26
CA GLY A 1024 13.67 33.14 -7.12
C GLY A 1024 13.65 32.06 -8.22
N TYR A 1025 14.67 31.98 -9.08
CA TYR A 1025 14.76 30.93 -10.10
C TYR A 1025 15.36 29.64 -9.54
N PHE A 1026 14.83 28.49 -9.98
CA PHE A 1026 15.26 27.16 -9.53
C PHE A 1026 16.19 26.51 -10.56
N TYR A 1027 17.29 25.90 -10.11
CA TYR A 1027 18.29 25.24 -10.94
C TYR A 1027 18.40 23.77 -10.52
N PHE A 1028 18.10 22.86 -11.43
CA PHE A 1028 18.07 21.41 -11.15
C PHE A 1028 19.48 20.82 -11.06
N VAL A 1029 19.73 20.03 -10.01
CA VAL A 1029 21.04 19.41 -9.72
C VAL A 1029 21.03 17.90 -9.99
N GLY A 1030 19.90 17.22 -9.75
CA GLY A 1030 19.77 15.79 -10.01
C GLY A 1030 18.69 15.09 -9.20
N ARG A 1031 18.66 13.76 -9.26
CA ARG A 1031 17.86 12.92 -8.36
C ARG A 1031 18.56 12.80 -7.01
N SER A 1032 17.82 12.91 -5.90
CA SER A 1032 18.35 12.61 -4.55
C SER A 1032 18.92 11.18 -4.47
N ASP A 1033 18.38 10.25 -5.25
CA ASP A 1033 18.82 8.87 -5.37
C ASP A 1033 19.97 8.60 -6.38
N ASP A 1034 20.47 9.62 -7.10
CA ASP A 1034 21.64 9.51 -8.00
C ASP A 1034 22.86 10.36 -7.55
N VAL A 1035 22.81 11.02 -6.37
CA VAL A 1035 23.93 11.84 -5.85
C VAL A 1035 25.13 10.97 -5.46
N ILE A 1036 26.33 11.36 -5.91
CA ILE A 1036 27.59 10.65 -5.63
C ILE A 1036 28.29 11.27 -4.41
N LEU A 1037 28.73 10.43 -3.47
CA LEU A 1037 29.36 10.76 -2.18
C LEU A 1037 30.87 10.45 -2.18
N SER A 1038 31.62 10.98 -3.15
CA SER A 1038 33.05 10.68 -3.28
C SER A 1038 33.90 11.39 -2.21
N ALA A 1039 34.49 10.63 -1.28
CA ALA A 1039 35.37 11.14 -0.22
C ALA A 1039 34.76 12.29 0.62
N GLY A 1040 33.45 12.24 0.86
CA GLY A 1040 32.69 13.25 1.62
C GLY A 1040 32.15 14.41 0.78
N TYR A 1041 32.54 14.54 -0.49
CA TYR A 1041 31.94 15.51 -1.41
C TYR A 1041 30.63 14.96 -1.97
N ARG A 1042 29.55 15.77 -1.91
CA ARG A 1042 28.32 15.55 -2.66
C ARG A 1042 28.52 16.07 -4.09
N ILE A 1043 28.18 15.25 -5.07
CA ILE A 1043 28.38 15.52 -6.50
C ILE A 1043 27.10 15.12 -7.24
N GLY A 1044 26.41 16.10 -7.84
CA GLY A 1044 25.29 15.84 -8.74
C GLY A 1044 25.81 15.30 -10.08
N PRO A 1045 25.27 14.19 -10.62
CA PRO A 1045 25.79 13.60 -11.85
C PRO A 1045 25.58 14.51 -13.06
N PHE A 1046 24.47 15.25 -13.12
CA PHE A 1046 24.12 16.13 -14.23
C PHE A 1046 25.11 17.29 -14.41
N GLU A 1047 25.73 17.79 -13.34
CA GLU A 1047 26.76 18.83 -13.45
C GLU A 1047 28.00 18.32 -14.19
N VAL A 1048 28.38 17.06 -13.95
CA VAL A 1048 29.49 16.38 -14.61
C VAL A 1048 29.10 15.96 -16.04
N GLU A 1049 27.84 15.58 -16.27
CA GLU A 1049 27.33 15.25 -17.61
C GLU A 1049 27.30 16.49 -18.52
N ASN A 1050 26.81 17.64 -18.04
CA ASN A 1050 26.82 18.90 -18.78
C ASN A 1050 28.26 19.28 -19.17
N ALA A 1051 29.17 19.28 -18.19
CA ALA A 1051 30.59 19.55 -18.40
C ALA A 1051 31.31 18.54 -19.32
N LEU A 1052 30.79 17.33 -19.50
CA LEU A 1052 31.29 16.39 -20.51
C LEU A 1052 30.72 16.69 -21.90
N ILE A 1053 29.45 17.11 -21.98
CA ILE A 1053 28.75 17.38 -23.25
C ILE A 1053 29.25 18.67 -23.91
N GLU A 1054 29.76 19.64 -23.15
CA GLU A 1054 30.46 20.83 -23.68
C GLU A 1054 31.75 20.48 -24.49
N HIS A 1055 32.25 19.24 -24.39
CA HIS A 1055 33.40 18.78 -25.17
C HIS A 1055 32.97 18.19 -26.53
N GLN A 1056 33.50 18.73 -27.64
CA GLN A 1056 33.12 18.33 -29.02
C GLN A 1056 33.26 16.83 -29.35
N ALA A 1057 34.03 16.08 -28.55
CA ALA A 1057 34.16 14.63 -28.68
C ALA A 1057 32.97 13.83 -28.13
N VAL A 1058 32.09 14.44 -27.34
CA VAL A 1058 30.96 13.79 -26.64
C VAL A 1058 29.64 14.04 -27.38
N ALA A 1059 28.82 13.01 -27.53
CA ALA A 1059 27.45 13.11 -28.02
C ALA A 1059 26.42 13.01 -26.88
N GLU A 1060 26.66 12.09 -25.94
CA GLU A 1060 25.90 11.93 -24.70
C GLU A 1060 26.83 11.43 -23.59
N ALA A 1061 26.53 11.80 -22.34
CA ALA A 1061 27.19 11.27 -21.16
C ALA A 1061 26.16 10.79 -20.12
N ALA A 1062 26.53 9.78 -19.34
CA ALA A 1062 25.82 9.36 -18.14
C ALA A 1062 26.82 9.17 -16.99
N VAL A 1063 26.61 9.84 -15.87
CA VAL A 1063 27.50 9.81 -14.72
C VAL A 1063 26.85 9.08 -13.55
N VAL A 1064 27.58 8.13 -12.95
CA VAL A 1064 27.13 7.34 -11.81
C VAL A 1064 28.25 7.16 -10.79
N SER A 1065 27.89 6.73 -9.58
CA SER A 1065 28.90 6.30 -8.61
C SER A 1065 29.47 4.93 -8.95
N SER A 1066 30.74 4.76 -8.65
CA SER A 1066 31.54 3.56 -8.85
C SER A 1066 32.34 3.26 -7.59
N PRO A 1067 32.45 2.00 -7.13
CA PRO A 1067 33.11 1.69 -5.86
C PRO A 1067 34.61 1.99 -5.89
N ASP A 1068 35.13 2.56 -4.79
CA ASP A 1068 36.55 2.89 -4.56
C ASP A 1068 36.91 2.56 -3.09
N THR A 1069 37.92 1.71 -2.90
CA THR A 1069 38.31 1.17 -1.59
C THR A 1069 38.88 2.19 -0.60
N LEU A 1070 39.19 3.41 -1.05
CA LEU A 1070 39.74 4.51 -0.24
C LEU A 1070 38.72 5.64 -0.05
N ARG A 1071 37.81 5.85 -1.00
CA ARG A 1071 36.85 6.99 -1.04
C ARG A 1071 35.40 6.59 -0.79
N GLY A 1072 35.13 5.29 -0.63
CA GLY A 1072 33.79 4.69 -0.65
C GLY A 1072 33.32 4.53 -2.08
N GLU A 1073 33.13 5.66 -2.77
CA GLU A 1073 32.81 5.70 -4.18
C GLU A 1073 33.50 6.86 -4.90
N ILE A 1074 33.49 6.82 -6.23
CA ILE A 1074 34.05 7.80 -7.15
C ILE A 1074 33.12 8.04 -8.34
N VAL A 1075 33.27 9.20 -8.96
CA VAL A 1075 32.56 9.57 -10.19
C VAL A 1075 33.06 8.72 -11.36
N LYS A 1076 32.16 7.98 -12.02
CA LYS A 1076 32.38 7.32 -13.31
C LYS A 1076 31.46 7.93 -14.37
N ALA A 1077 32.00 8.23 -15.55
CA ALA A 1077 31.24 8.60 -16.73
C ALA A 1077 31.19 7.46 -17.75
N PHE A 1078 30.01 7.16 -18.26
CA PHE A 1078 29.79 6.41 -19.50
C PHE A 1078 29.55 7.42 -20.62
N VAL A 1079 30.33 7.37 -21.70
CA VAL A 1079 30.37 8.40 -22.75
C VAL A 1079 30.08 7.78 -24.12
N ILE A 1080 29.07 8.32 -24.82
CA ILE A 1080 28.88 8.11 -26.26
C ILE A 1080 29.68 9.18 -26.99
N LEU A 1081 30.53 8.77 -27.93
CA LEU A 1081 31.34 9.71 -28.71
C LEU A 1081 30.55 10.35 -29.86
N SER A 1082 30.91 11.60 -30.17
CA SER A 1082 30.47 12.32 -31.36
C SER A 1082 30.86 11.54 -32.63
N PRO A 1083 29.95 11.31 -33.59
CA PRO A 1083 30.28 10.69 -34.88
C PRO A 1083 31.33 11.45 -35.72
N ARG A 1084 31.68 12.67 -35.30
CA ARG A 1084 32.74 13.50 -35.90
C ARG A 1084 34.12 13.27 -35.26
N PHE A 1085 34.21 12.57 -34.12
CA PHE A 1085 35.47 12.32 -33.43
C PHE A 1085 36.26 11.16 -34.06
N THR A 1086 37.53 11.41 -34.38
CA THR A 1086 38.44 10.46 -35.06
C THR A 1086 39.78 10.29 -34.34
N GLY A 1087 39.92 10.82 -33.12
CA GLY A 1087 41.14 10.74 -32.33
C GLY A 1087 41.31 9.42 -31.57
N ASP A 1088 42.40 9.31 -30.82
CA ASP A 1088 42.63 8.18 -29.91
C ASP A 1088 41.75 8.29 -28.65
N LYS A 1089 41.32 7.13 -28.14
CA LYS A 1089 40.47 7.02 -26.95
C LYS A 1089 41.28 7.09 -25.65
N GLU A 1090 42.51 6.59 -25.61
CA GLU A 1090 43.31 6.60 -24.37
C GLU A 1090 43.74 8.03 -24.01
N SER A 1091 44.17 8.83 -24.99
CA SER A 1091 44.42 10.26 -24.80
C SER A 1091 43.14 11.03 -24.43
N LEU A 1092 42.01 10.73 -25.07
CA LEU A 1092 40.73 11.42 -24.83
C LEU A 1092 40.23 11.24 -23.38
N VAL A 1093 40.50 10.10 -22.73
CA VAL A 1093 40.14 9.94 -21.30
C VAL A 1093 40.77 11.04 -20.46
N LYS A 1094 42.04 11.38 -20.71
CA LYS A 1094 42.73 12.43 -19.96
C LYS A 1094 42.24 13.82 -20.34
N GLU A 1095 42.04 14.07 -21.64
CA GLU A 1095 41.49 15.31 -22.19
C GLU A 1095 40.13 15.66 -21.55
N LEU A 1096 39.17 14.73 -21.55
CA LEU A 1096 37.87 14.89 -20.89
C LEU A 1096 38.00 15.05 -19.36
N GLN A 1097 38.94 14.35 -18.72
CA GLN A 1097 39.18 14.52 -17.29
C GLN A 1097 39.77 15.89 -16.95
N ASP A 1098 40.65 16.45 -17.78
CA ASP A 1098 41.26 17.76 -17.56
C ASP A 1098 40.27 18.88 -17.88
N HIS A 1099 39.52 18.77 -19.00
CA HIS A 1099 38.41 19.68 -19.35
C HIS A 1099 37.39 19.87 -18.20
N VAL A 1100 36.88 18.79 -17.61
CA VAL A 1100 35.91 18.88 -16.50
C VAL A 1100 36.51 19.54 -15.24
N LYS A 1101 37.84 19.50 -15.03
CA LYS A 1101 38.52 20.22 -13.92
C LYS A 1101 38.71 21.72 -14.22
N GLU A 1102 38.68 22.12 -15.48
CA GLU A 1102 38.79 23.53 -15.89
C GLU A 1102 37.45 24.26 -15.78
N ILE A 1103 36.35 23.60 -16.15
CA ILE A 1103 35.00 24.20 -16.16
C ILE A 1103 34.13 23.87 -14.93
N THR A 1104 34.49 22.87 -14.12
CA THR A 1104 33.81 22.57 -12.83
C THR A 1104 34.80 22.51 -11.67
N ALA A 1105 34.29 22.47 -10.43
CA ALA A 1105 35.14 22.31 -9.24
C ALA A 1105 35.96 20.99 -9.33
N PRO A 1106 37.32 21.02 -9.27
CA PRO A 1106 38.18 19.86 -9.61
C PRO A 1106 38.01 18.57 -8.78
N TYR A 1107 37.13 18.52 -7.78
CA TYR A 1107 36.76 17.29 -7.09
C TYR A 1107 35.67 16.48 -7.82
N LYS A 1108 34.93 17.11 -8.76
CA LYS A 1108 33.77 16.54 -9.45
C LYS A 1108 34.12 15.69 -10.68
N TYR A 1109 35.36 15.78 -11.18
CA TYR A 1109 35.78 15.15 -12.44
C TYR A 1109 35.62 13.60 -12.45
N PRO A 1110 35.29 12.99 -13.60
CA PRO A 1110 35.06 11.55 -13.71
C PRO A 1110 36.39 10.78 -13.63
N ARG A 1111 36.68 10.21 -12.45
CA ARG A 1111 37.90 9.42 -12.18
C ARG A 1111 38.00 8.14 -13.01
N LYS A 1112 36.87 7.62 -13.48
CA LYS A 1112 36.75 6.57 -14.50
C LYS A 1112 35.93 7.12 -15.69
N ILE A 1113 36.35 6.83 -16.91
CA ILE A 1113 35.56 7.05 -18.14
C ILE A 1113 35.48 5.71 -18.90
N GLU A 1114 34.29 5.34 -19.36
CA GLU A 1114 34.05 4.19 -20.24
C GLU A 1114 33.33 4.64 -21.51
N PHE A 1115 33.89 4.36 -22.68
CA PHE A 1115 33.25 4.70 -23.96
C PHE A 1115 32.29 3.59 -24.39
N VAL A 1116 31.03 3.96 -24.64
CA VAL A 1116 29.94 3.02 -24.96
C VAL A 1116 29.24 3.41 -26.26
N GLU A 1117 28.68 2.42 -26.96
CA GLU A 1117 27.90 2.64 -28.19
C GLU A 1117 26.49 3.16 -27.90
N ASN A 1118 25.94 2.84 -26.72
CA ASN A 1118 24.64 3.28 -26.26
C ASN A 1118 24.60 3.41 -24.73
N LEU A 1119 23.57 4.11 -24.25
CA LEU A 1119 23.23 4.24 -22.83
C LEU A 1119 21.87 3.58 -22.59
N PRO A 1120 21.66 2.84 -21.49
CA PRO A 1120 20.37 2.24 -21.20
C PRO A 1120 19.36 3.36 -20.92
N LYS A 1121 18.25 3.36 -21.65
CA LYS A 1121 17.19 4.37 -21.59
C LYS A 1121 15.84 3.74 -21.32
N THR A 1122 14.93 4.48 -20.69
CA THR A 1122 13.51 4.12 -20.61
C THR A 1122 12.84 4.20 -21.98
N VAL A 1123 11.64 3.64 -22.13
CA VAL A 1123 10.74 3.91 -23.27
C VAL A 1123 10.39 5.40 -23.45
N SER A 1124 10.72 6.24 -22.45
CA SER A 1124 10.62 7.70 -22.48
C SER A 1124 11.96 8.42 -22.71
N GLY A 1125 12.98 7.70 -23.21
CA GLY A 1125 14.30 8.26 -23.57
C GLY A 1125 15.22 8.62 -22.40
N LYS A 1126 14.74 8.56 -21.15
CA LYS A 1126 15.51 8.94 -19.96
C LYS A 1126 16.56 7.90 -19.62
N ILE A 1127 17.80 8.32 -19.37
CA ILE A 1127 18.91 7.44 -18.99
C ILE A 1127 18.62 6.72 -17.67
N ARG A 1128 18.81 5.40 -17.65
CA ARG A 1128 18.62 4.52 -16.47
C ARG A 1128 19.91 4.43 -15.65
N ARG A 1129 20.28 5.51 -14.94
CA ARG A 1129 21.48 5.54 -14.08
C ARG A 1129 21.52 4.42 -13.05
N VAL A 1130 20.38 3.98 -12.53
CA VAL A 1130 20.28 2.83 -11.61
C VAL A 1130 20.75 1.53 -12.26
N GLU A 1131 20.53 1.33 -13.57
CA GLU A 1131 21.00 0.12 -14.30
C GLU A 1131 22.52 0.15 -14.50
N LEU A 1132 23.06 1.31 -14.91
CA LEU A 1132 24.51 1.53 -15.00
C LEU A 1132 25.18 1.36 -13.62
N ARG A 1133 24.58 1.90 -12.56
CA ARG A 1133 25.07 1.77 -11.18
C ARG A 1133 24.97 0.33 -10.69
N GLN A 1134 23.87 -0.39 -10.94
CA GLN A 1134 23.76 -1.80 -10.58
C GLN A 1134 24.83 -2.65 -11.27
N LYS A 1135 25.13 -2.41 -12.55
CA LYS A 1135 26.21 -3.09 -13.30
C LYS A 1135 27.62 -2.71 -12.82
N GLU A 1136 27.81 -1.51 -12.29
CA GLU A 1136 29.11 -1.03 -11.75
C GLU A 1136 29.37 -1.50 -10.30
N TRP A 1137 28.33 -1.95 -9.60
CA TRP A 1137 28.38 -2.43 -8.20
C TRP A 1137 28.10 -3.93 -8.05
N SER A 1138 27.97 -4.68 -9.16
CA SER A 1138 27.80 -6.13 -9.22
C SER A 1138 29.11 -6.86 -9.52
#